data_AF-A0A518CNI7-F1
#
_entry.id   AF-A0A518CNI7-F1
#
_cell.length_a   1.000
_cell.length_b   1.000
_cell.length_c   1.000
_cell.angle_alpha   90.00
_cell.angle_beta   90.00
_cell.angle_gamma   90.00
#
_symmetry.space_group_name_H-M   'P 1'
#
loop_
_entity.id
_entity.type
_entity.pdbx_description
1 polymer ?
#
loop_
_entity_poly.entity_id
_entity_poly.type
_entity_poly.pdbx_seq_one_letter_code
_entity_poly.pdbx_strand_id
1 'polypeptide(L)'
;MSCIPSSAWHRMTVRVCLFVGIMLSSSSLSAQLRELTTEEWIEMIDKAFSEPESELLPSAAVFPLVDATGQIGENGLGISTHANFLYEFCPRRLSHSSSFWYNTVFRGGGEYKKGFEISDDEIELYADSLDADVYYFPILTSTDDSYELTINRAFAGELEQEEIYRGTLTEAEYPMLANRIASEMFKDQDAQLTEEERSYLQVPQLKNRVAVERLDTLARASLSEENQVKLFSENPLCLAGWILTFSQSGEKQKVTEILLEHKDELDLDLITSLTAYSFRAIEPVRLMRVIKRAKELKSDVDYLRSLSTYLFAACETEVVDHFIDEWFLVADTYPEMHVLSRAVRKLGWYVRGTGFVSETSPEAMQIFSERNEQSYELMEKALRFNPDGWQSHLTGIEYGTEMGEQEIARQHFNSVIELRPRCRSAWLDYFRAMQPRWGGEMKNSLEFALQCAESDEWDLGIPQLSIKMLEDLADPAIINGISHPFFKDELVWEVIRTYYEASQKTVKINDSRKDFIRNQYALYGAYGEHFEEVSPVLIDLKKNGYNYDVWPSEGITYYYHDLALSQTASGETQQWCELQTTMSQGDLDRAQEITDNWDKSDPEVMEDYLRIQAGIDLGRKLQKEKEIKITPEIFIQSFARMSDIASAEGDILRIRMKEGDNKILLCPFGFENAVISGTLKFKGQGVFKVIANCRAPQDEVSLFYSTKRNEVYLQRNDSFLKSTPIDPSKSMRFQILKLKGGCLLMVESGEQWQSQAYTAAPSGFAFKAHSYEGIFETEITDLTVKLINPPGESDE
;
A
#
# COMPACT_ATOMS: atom_id res chain seq x y z
N MET A 1 18.69 7.44 31.03
CA MET A 1 17.32 7.99 30.87
C MET A 1 17.12 8.21 29.39
N SER A 2 16.60 7.19 28.72
CA SER A 2 16.56 7.01 27.27
C SER A 2 15.39 7.79 26.65
N CYS A 3 15.67 8.38 25.49
CA CYS A 3 14.79 9.23 24.71
C CYS A 3 13.62 8.43 24.12
N ILE A 4 12.39 8.86 24.40
CA ILE A 4 11.18 8.41 23.71
C ILE A 4 11.02 9.25 22.41
N PRO A 5 10.70 8.66 21.25
CA PRO A 5 10.54 9.41 20.00
C PRO A 5 9.39 10.44 20.05
N SER A 6 9.60 11.63 19.49
CA SER A 6 8.66 12.77 19.50
C SER A 6 7.31 12.50 18.84
N SER A 7 7.21 11.47 17.99
CA SER A 7 5.93 11.04 17.39
C SER A 7 4.96 10.45 18.42
N ALA A 8 5.43 10.06 19.60
CA ALA A 8 4.58 9.65 20.73
C ALA A 8 3.91 10.86 21.39
N TRP A 9 4.60 12.01 21.49
CA TRP A 9 4.09 13.23 22.14
C TRP A 9 2.99 13.91 21.33
N HIS A 10 3.13 14.00 20.00
CA HIS A 10 2.07 14.55 19.15
C HIS A 10 0.81 13.68 19.16
N ARG A 11 0.99 12.35 19.23
CA ARG A 11 -0.11 11.38 19.41
C ARG A 11 -0.75 11.47 20.80
N MET A 12 -0.01 11.89 21.82
CA MET A 12 -0.52 12.04 23.19
C MET A 12 -1.28 13.36 23.39
N THR A 13 -0.82 14.47 22.80
CA THR A 13 -1.49 15.78 22.92
C THR A 13 -2.83 15.83 22.17
N VAL A 14 -2.93 15.19 20.99
CA VAL A 14 -4.21 15.07 20.26
C VAL A 14 -5.20 14.16 21.02
N ARG A 15 -4.71 13.14 21.73
CA ARG A 15 -5.54 12.29 22.63
C ARG A 15 -6.11 13.08 23.82
N VAL A 16 -5.35 14.00 24.40
CA VAL A 16 -5.79 14.80 25.57
C VAL A 16 -6.84 15.85 25.17
N CYS A 17 -6.75 16.45 23.97
CA CYS A 17 -7.73 17.45 23.52
C CYS A 17 -9.08 16.83 23.16
N LEU A 18 -9.13 15.60 22.62
CA LEU A 18 -10.39 14.86 22.43
C LEU A 18 -11.00 14.38 23.74
N PHE A 19 -10.16 14.05 24.74
CA PHE A 19 -10.59 13.60 26.07
C PHE A 19 -11.43 14.67 26.80
N VAL A 20 -11.14 15.95 26.61
CA VAL A 20 -11.84 17.05 27.30
C VAL A 20 -13.16 17.43 26.61
N GLY A 21 -13.28 17.22 25.29
CA GLY A 21 -14.49 17.57 24.52
C GLY A 21 -15.68 16.64 24.77
N ILE A 22 -15.43 15.35 24.99
CA ILE A 22 -16.48 14.34 25.23
C ILE A 22 -16.82 14.21 26.74
N MET A 23 -15.85 14.44 27.63
CA MET A 23 -16.02 14.34 29.10
C MET A 23 -16.96 15.39 29.71
N LEU A 24 -17.24 16.51 29.04
CA LEU A 24 -18.06 17.59 29.60
C LEU A 24 -19.58 17.31 29.58
N SER A 25 -20.02 16.12 29.17
CA SER A 25 -21.45 15.72 29.19
C SER A 25 -21.79 14.46 30.01
N SER A 26 -20.83 13.78 30.65
CA SER A 26 -21.05 12.45 31.27
C SER A 26 -20.42 12.24 32.66
N SER A 27 -20.30 13.29 33.47
CA SER A 27 -19.61 13.28 34.78
C SER A 27 -20.23 12.40 35.89
N SER A 28 -21.37 11.74 35.66
CA SER A 28 -21.94 10.77 36.61
C SER A 28 -21.66 9.30 36.27
N LEU A 29 -21.33 8.96 35.02
CA LEU A 29 -21.03 7.58 34.60
C LEU A 29 -19.54 7.24 34.80
N SER A 30 -18.64 8.22 34.63
CA SER A 30 -17.19 8.02 34.77
C SER A 30 -16.76 7.69 36.22
N ALA A 31 -17.57 8.03 37.22
CA ALA A 31 -17.33 7.66 38.62
C ALA A 31 -17.85 6.25 38.99
N GLN A 32 -18.73 5.65 38.17
CA GLN A 32 -19.23 4.28 38.34
C GLN A 32 -18.38 3.25 37.61
N LEU A 33 -17.61 3.66 36.60
CA LEU A 33 -16.61 2.82 35.94
C LEU A 33 -15.32 2.85 36.77
N ARG A 34 -15.36 2.24 37.96
CA ARG A 34 -14.15 1.52 38.38
C ARG A 34 -13.87 0.51 37.28
N GLU A 35 -12.59 0.34 36.91
CA GLU A 35 -12.18 -0.71 35.99
C GLU A 35 -12.82 -2.02 36.48
N LEU A 36 -13.70 -2.62 35.68
CA LEU A 36 -14.30 -3.90 36.02
C LEU A 36 -13.17 -4.88 36.29
N THR A 37 -13.26 -5.67 37.36
CA THR A 37 -12.26 -6.71 37.61
C THR A 37 -12.34 -7.78 36.54
N THR A 38 -11.29 -8.58 36.41
CA THR A 38 -11.25 -9.75 35.52
C THR A 38 -12.44 -10.68 35.76
N GLU A 39 -12.84 -10.90 37.02
CA GLU A 39 -14.02 -11.69 37.37
C GLU A 39 -15.33 -11.03 36.95
N GLU A 40 -15.46 -9.71 37.06
CA GLU A 40 -16.66 -8.98 36.63
C GLU A 40 -16.83 -9.01 35.10
N TRP A 41 -15.73 -8.98 34.34
CA TRP A 41 -15.76 -9.18 32.89
C TRP A 41 -16.20 -10.60 32.52
N ILE A 42 -15.62 -11.61 33.18
CA ILE A 42 -15.96 -13.02 32.96
C ILE A 42 -17.43 -13.28 33.28
N GLU A 43 -17.94 -12.82 34.43
CA GLU A 43 -19.36 -12.96 34.80
C GLU A 43 -20.29 -12.31 33.77
N MET A 44 -19.87 -11.17 33.20
CA MET A 44 -20.66 -10.51 32.18
C MET A 44 -20.67 -11.28 30.85
N ILE A 45 -19.55 -11.88 30.45
CA ILE A 45 -19.46 -12.74 29.27
C ILE A 45 -20.33 -13.98 29.47
N ASP A 46 -20.17 -14.69 30.59
CA ASP A 46 -20.97 -15.87 30.95
C ASP A 46 -22.46 -15.58 30.89
N LYS A 47 -22.86 -14.46 31.49
CA LYS A 47 -24.25 -14.03 31.49
C LYS A 47 -24.73 -13.76 30.06
N ALA A 48 -23.96 -13.04 29.26
CA ALA A 48 -24.34 -12.68 27.90
C ALA A 48 -24.45 -13.91 26.98
N PHE A 49 -23.52 -14.87 27.11
CA PHE A 49 -23.48 -16.08 26.28
C PHE A 49 -24.46 -17.18 26.74
N SER A 50 -24.82 -17.20 28.03
CA SER A 50 -25.86 -18.11 28.55
C SER A 50 -27.30 -17.68 28.25
N GLU A 51 -27.54 -16.41 27.87
CA GLU A 51 -28.86 -15.98 27.44
C GLU A 51 -29.27 -16.70 26.15
N PRO A 52 -30.53 -17.18 26.04
CA PRO A 52 -31.01 -17.86 24.84
C PRO A 52 -30.99 -16.89 23.67
N GLU A 53 -30.45 -17.33 22.55
CA GLU A 53 -30.37 -16.52 21.35
C GLU A 53 -31.76 -16.10 20.88
N SER A 54 -31.83 -14.93 20.26
CA SER A 54 -33.03 -14.47 19.59
C SER A 54 -33.35 -15.41 18.43
N GLU A 55 -34.62 -15.57 18.08
CA GLU A 55 -34.99 -16.39 16.93
C GLU A 55 -34.40 -15.75 15.66
N LEU A 56 -33.41 -16.43 15.07
CA LEU A 56 -32.73 -16.00 13.86
C LEU A 56 -33.41 -16.61 12.63
N LEU A 57 -33.27 -15.93 11.49
CA LEU A 57 -33.65 -16.51 10.21
C LEU A 57 -32.67 -17.59 9.74
N PRO A 58 -33.13 -18.51 8.88
CA PRO A 58 -32.25 -19.40 8.14
C PRO A 58 -31.15 -18.62 7.43
N SER A 59 -29.95 -19.20 7.42
CA SER A 59 -28.81 -18.58 6.75
C SER A 59 -29.07 -18.55 5.23
N ALA A 60 -28.88 -17.39 4.62
CA ALA A 60 -29.05 -17.20 3.19
C ALA A 60 -27.89 -16.42 2.60
N ALA A 61 -27.48 -16.79 1.38
CA ALA A 61 -26.42 -16.11 0.66
C ALA A 61 -26.87 -15.70 -0.75
N VAL A 62 -26.57 -14.46 -1.13
CA VAL A 62 -26.79 -13.96 -2.49
C VAL A 62 -25.47 -14.03 -3.27
N PHE A 63 -25.45 -14.83 -4.33
CA PHE A 63 -24.34 -14.87 -5.29
C PHE A 63 -24.23 -13.55 -6.08
N PRO A 64 -23.04 -13.19 -6.61
CA PRO A 64 -22.87 -12.00 -7.43
C PRO A 64 -23.90 -11.94 -8.56
N LEU A 65 -24.56 -10.80 -8.72
CA LEU A 65 -25.58 -10.60 -9.76
C LEU A 65 -24.96 -10.75 -11.15
N VAL A 66 -25.51 -11.68 -11.93
CA VAL A 66 -25.07 -11.99 -13.29
C VAL A 66 -26.00 -11.40 -14.34
N ASP A 67 -25.54 -11.30 -15.59
CA ASP A 67 -26.37 -10.95 -16.73
C ASP A 67 -27.01 -12.20 -17.37
N ALA A 68 -27.74 -11.99 -18.49
CA ALA A 68 -28.41 -13.07 -19.22
C ALA A 68 -27.45 -14.13 -19.79
N THR A 69 -26.15 -13.89 -19.81
CA THR A 69 -25.12 -14.84 -20.25
C THR A 69 -24.49 -15.61 -19.09
N GLY A 70 -24.90 -15.35 -17.84
CA GLY A 70 -24.31 -15.96 -16.66
C GLY A 70 -23.03 -15.27 -16.19
N GLN A 71 -22.65 -14.14 -16.80
CA GLN A 71 -21.46 -13.39 -16.42
C GLN A 71 -21.78 -12.32 -15.38
N ILE A 72 -20.90 -12.13 -14.40
CA ILE A 72 -21.05 -11.10 -13.36
C ILE A 72 -21.22 -9.73 -14.01
N GLY A 73 -22.31 -9.07 -13.68
CA GLY A 73 -22.64 -7.73 -14.18
C GLY A 73 -21.69 -6.65 -13.66
N GLU A 74 -21.78 -5.45 -14.23
CA GLU A 74 -20.92 -4.32 -13.87
C GLU A 74 -20.97 -3.94 -12.38
N ASN A 75 -22.12 -4.13 -11.74
CA ASN A 75 -22.38 -3.83 -10.34
C ASN A 75 -22.71 -5.09 -9.53
N GLY A 76 -22.29 -6.25 -10.05
CA GLY A 76 -22.79 -7.55 -9.61
C GLY A 76 -22.49 -7.85 -8.14
N LEU A 77 -21.23 -7.62 -7.74
CA LEU A 77 -20.79 -7.84 -6.36
C LEU A 77 -21.40 -6.82 -5.40
N GLY A 78 -21.45 -5.54 -5.79
CA GLY A 78 -21.99 -4.47 -4.96
C GLY A 78 -23.47 -4.67 -4.61
N ILE A 79 -24.29 -5.03 -5.60
CA ILE A 79 -25.72 -5.28 -5.41
C ILE A 79 -25.96 -6.51 -4.52
N SER A 80 -25.29 -7.63 -4.79
CA SER A 80 -25.45 -8.84 -3.97
C SER A 80 -24.93 -8.67 -2.56
N THR A 81 -23.79 -7.99 -2.38
CA THR A 81 -23.29 -7.63 -1.04
C THR A 81 -24.32 -6.79 -0.30
N HIS A 82 -24.89 -5.77 -0.95
CA HIS A 82 -25.92 -4.93 -0.33
C HIS A 82 -27.19 -5.73 0.03
N ALA A 83 -27.62 -6.64 -0.84
CA ALA A 83 -28.77 -7.50 -0.57
C ALA A 83 -28.54 -8.42 0.64
N ASN A 84 -27.35 -9.00 0.78
CA ASN A 84 -26.96 -9.78 1.96
C ASN A 84 -27.05 -8.93 3.24
N PHE A 85 -26.49 -7.71 3.24
CA PHE A 85 -26.58 -6.80 4.40
C PHE A 85 -28.02 -6.42 4.75
N LEU A 86 -28.87 -6.23 3.74
CA LEU A 86 -30.29 -5.92 3.93
C LEU A 86 -31.07 -7.11 4.51
N TYR A 87 -30.69 -8.33 4.16
CA TYR A 87 -31.28 -9.55 4.70
C TYR A 87 -30.80 -9.82 6.14
N GLU A 88 -29.50 -9.71 6.38
CA GLU A 88 -28.89 -9.94 7.70
C GLU A 88 -29.28 -8.90 8.75
N PHE A 89 -29.35 -7.62 8.36
CA PHE A 89 -29.60 -6.51 9.30
C PHE A 89 -30.93 -5.79 9.05
N CYS A 90 -31.96 -6.53 8.64
CA CYS A 90 -33.30 -5.97 8.58
C CYS A 90 -33.77 -5.63 10.01
N PRO A 91 -34.41 -4.47 10.25
CA PRO A 91 -34.76 -4.06 11.61
C PRO A 91 -35.50 -5.15 12.41
N ARG A 92 -34.90 -5.58 13.53
CA ARG A 92 -35.43 -6.62 14.46
C ARG A 92 -35.41 -8.06 13.94
N ARG A 93 -34.71 -8.33 12.84
CA ARG A 93 -34.60 -9.67 12.28
C ARG A 93 -33.20 -9.92 11.78
N LEU A 94 -32.48 -10.73 12.55
CA LEU A 94 -31.12 -11.14 12.27
C LEU A 94 -31.12 -12.53 11.63
N SER A 95 -30.12 -12.81 10.81
CA SER A 95 -29.89 -14.11 10.18
C SER A 95 -28.65 -14.77 10.80
N HIS A 96 -28.54 -16.09 10.70
CA HIS A 96 -27.27 -16.81 10.96
C HIS A 96 -26.17 -16.49 9.90
N SER A 97 -26.52 -15.75 8.86
CA SER A 97 -25.61 -15.28 7.81
C SER A 97 -24.64 -14.21 8.29
N SER A 98 -23.42 -14.20 7.74
CA SER A 98 -22.48 -13.07 7.87
C SER A 98 -22.17 -12.47 6.49
N SER A 99 -22.63 -11.23 6.25
CA SER A 99 -22.39 -10.53 4.99
C SER A 99 -20.93 -10.19 4.76
N PHE A 100 -20.17 -9.97 5.83
CA PHE A 100 -18.73 -9.75 5.68
C PHE A 100 -18.02 -11.06 5.34
N TRP A 101 -18.44 -12.20 5.90
CA TRP A 101 -17.94 -13.51 5.50
C TRP A 101 -18.23 -13.77 4.02
N TYR A 102 -19.45 -13.51 3.55
CA TYR A 102 -19.79 -13.57 2.12
C TYR A 102 -18.86 -12.73 1.26
N ASN A 103 -18.65 -11.46 1.65
CA ASN A 103 -17.73 -10.60 0.92
C ASN A 103 -16.30 -11.15 0.95
N THR A 104 -15.85 -11.70 2.08
CA THR A 104 -14.52 -12.30 2.25
C THR A 104 -14.33 -13.50 1.33
N VAL A 105 -15.33 -14.38 1.22
CA VAL A 105 -15.29 -15.58 0.38
C VAL A 105 -15.22 -15.22 -1.10
N PHE A 106 -16.14 -14.40 -1.61
CA PHE A 106 -16.12 -14.01 -3.02
C PHE A 106 -14.90 -13.16 -3.38
N ARG A 107 -14.51 -12.23 -2.50
CA ARG A 107 -13.34 -11.36 -2.75
C ARG A 107 -12.03 -12.14 -2.70
N GLY A 108 -11.86 -13.01 -1.72
CA GLY A 108 -10.62 -13.79 -1.59
C GLY A 108 -10.46 -14.82 -2.71
N GLY A 109 -11.55 -15.12 -3.44
CA GLY A 109 -11.48 -15.89 -4.65
C GLY A 109 -10.85 -15.20 -5.85
N GLY A 110 -11.22 -13.94 -6.10
CA GLY A 110 -10.77 -13.19 -7.28
C GLY A 110 -11.76 -13.18 -8.46
N GLU A 111 -12.82 -13.98 -8.39
CA GLU A 111 -13.85 -14.22 -9.41
C GLU A 111 -15.05 -13.28 -9.26
N TYR A 112 -14.84 -12.07 -8.76
CA TYR A 112 -15.89 -11.08 -8.53
C TYR A 112 -15.88 -9.96 -9.58
N LYS A 113 -15.03 -10.08 -10.61
CA LYS A 113 -14.85 -9.05 -11.63
C LYS A 113 -15.98 -9.12 -12.67
N LYS A 114 -16.39 -7.96 -13.18
CA LYS A 114 -17.31 -7.84 -14.33
C LYS A 114 -16.88 -8.76 -15.48
N GLY A 115 -17.82 -9.50 -16.06
CA GLY A 115 -17.61 -10.41 -17.18
C GLY A 115 -17.10 -11.80 -16.78
N PHE A 116 -16.90 -12.06 -15.50
CA PHE A 116 -16.52 -13.40 -15.02
C PHE A 116 -17.74 -14.33 -15.00
N GLU A 117 -17.59 -15.55 -15.50
CA GLU A 117 -18.62 -16.60 -15.43
C GLU A 117 -18.29 -17.53 -14.27
N ILE A 118 -19.19 -17.63 -13.28
CA ILE A 118 -19.03 -18.55 -12.15
C ILE A 118 -19.50 -19.94 -12.60
N SER A 119 -18.58 -20.88 -12.70
CA SER A 119 -18.88 -22.27 -13.07
C SER A 119 -19.66 -23.00 -11.97
N ASP A 120 -20.33 -24.10 -12.31
CA ASP A 120 -21.07 -24.92 -11.35
C ASP A 120 -20.16 -25.44 -10.21
N ASP A 121 -18.93 -25.89 -10.55
CA ASP A 121 -17.93 -26.33 -9.57
C ASP A 121 -17.53 -25.18 -8.61
N GLU A 122 -17.42 -23.96 -9.12
CA GLU A 122 -17.15 -22.78 -8.27
C GLU A 122 -18.36 -22.42 -7.41
N ILE A 123 -19.58 -22.56 -7.93
CA ILE A 123 -20.81 -22.37 -7.15
C ILE A 123 -20.85 -23.35 -5.98
N GLU A 124 -20.55 -24.63 -6.20
CA GLU A 124 -20.49 -25.66 -5.16
C GLU A 124 -19.44 -25.31 -4.10
N LEU A 125 -18.21 -25.01 -4.54
CA LEU A 125 -17.11 -24.64 -3.66
C LEU A 125 -17.43 -23.39 -2.80
N TYR A 126 -18.08 -22.39 -3.41
CA TYR A 126 -18.54 -21.21 -2.70
C TYR A 126 -19.65 -21.56 -1.72
N ALA A 127 -20.67 -22.30 -2.16
CA ALA A 127 -21.77 -22.71 -1.31
C ALA A 127 -21.25 -23.41 -0.03
N ASP A 128 -20.36 -24.38 -0.18
CA ASP A 128 -19.75 -25.12 0.93
C ASP A 128 -18.92 -24.20 1.84
N SER A 129 -18.22 -23.23 1.26
CA SER A 129 -17.45 -22.24 2.04
C SER A 129 -18.33 -21.27 2.83
N LEU A 130 -19.53 -20.99 2.31
CA LEU A 130 -20.49 -20.07 2.90
C LEU A 130 -21.34 -20.73 3.98
N ASP A 131 -21.57 -22.03 3.87
CA ASP A 131 -22.32 -22.83 4.85
C ASP A 131 -23.71 -22.21 5.13
N ALA A 132 -24.42 -21.86 4.05
CA ALA A 132 -25.74 -21.24 4.12
C ALA A 132 -26.84 -22.25 3.79
N ASP A 133 -28.00 -22.16 4.45
CA ASP A 133 -29.14 -23.06 4.20
C ASP A 133 -29.70 -22.87 2.77
N VAL A 134 -29.68 -21.62 2.28
CA VAL A 134 -30.32 -21.21 1.03
C VAL A 134 -29.43 -20.25 0.23
N TYR A 135 -29.34 -20.48 -1.08
CA TYR A 135 -28.57 -19.66 -2.00
C TYR A 135 -29.48 -18.98 -3.02
N TYR A 136 -29.20 -17.71 -3.32
CA TYR A 136 -29.95 -16.92 -4.27
C TYR A 136 -29.05 -16.48 -5.42
N PHE A 137 -29.51 -16.71 -6.65
CA PHE A 137 -28.80 -16.41 -7.89
C PHE A 137 -29.59 -15.37 -8.68
N PRO A 138 -29.32 -14.07 -8.45
CA PRO A 138 -30.03 -13.03 -9.16
C PRO A 138 -29.42 -12.84 -10.56
N ILE A 139 -30.29 -12.68 -11.56
CA ILE A 139 -29.96 -12.47 -12.97
C ILE A 139 -30.61 -11.17 -13.44
N LEU A 140 -29.83 -10.24 -13.99
CA LEU A 140 -30.31 -8.97 -14.54
C LEU A 140 -30.15 -8.91 -16.05
N THR A 141 -31.26 -8.93 -16.77
CA THR A 141 -31.27 -8.76 -18.24
C THR A 141 -31.61 -7.32 -18.59
N SER A 142 -30.71 -6.63 -19.29
CA SER A 142 -30.99 -5.28 -19.80
C SER A 142 -31.89 -5.36 -21.02
N THR A 143 -32.93 -4.53 -21.04
CA THR A 143 -33.81 -4.29 -22.21
C THR A 143 -33.64 -2.85 -22.68
N ASP A 144 -34.35 -2.43 -23.74
CA ASP A 144 -34.19 -1.09 -24.33
C ASP A 144 -34.44 0.06 -23.32
N ASP A 145 -35.44 -0.07 -22.45
CA ASP A 145 -35.86 0.99 -21.51
C ASP A 145 -35.97 0.51 -20.05
N SER A 146 -35.60 -0.74 -19.76
CA SER A 146 -35.83 -1.37 -18.44
C SER A 146 -34.88 -2.53 -18.16
N TYR A 147 -34.98 -3.12 -16.98
CA TYR A 147 -34.24 -4.31 -16.57
C TYR A 147 -35.20 -5.40 -16.15
N GLU A 148 -34.98 -6.63 -16.58
CA GLU A 148 -35.68 -7.80 -16.04
C GLU A 148 -34.78 -8.46 -14.98
N LEU A 149 -35.25 -8.50 -13.74
CA LEU A 149 -34.63 -9.23 -12.64
C LEU A 149 -35.32 -10.58 -12.49
N THR A 150 -34.54 -11.65 -12.60
CA THR A 150 -34.93 -13.00 -12.21
C THR A 150 -34.14 -13.39 -10.96
N ILE A 151 -34.75 -14.07 -10.01
CA ILE A 151 -34.06 -14.59 -8.83
C ILE A 151 -34.35 -16.08 -8.78
N ASN A 152 -33.30 -16.87 -8.86
CA ASN A 152 -33.37 -18.30 -8.62
C ASN A 152 -32.89 -18.62 -7.21
N ARG A 153 -33.43 -19.70 -6.64
CA ARG A 153 -33.05 -20.26 -5.35
C ARG A 153 -32.47 -21.65 -5.53
N ALA A 154 -31.47 -21.99 -4.72
CA ALA A 154 -31.01 -23.37 -4.53
C ALA A 154 -30.85 -23.66 -3.02
N PHE A 155 -30.93 -24.91 -2.60
CA PHE A 155 -30.77 -25.33 -1.20
C PHE A 155 -29.37 -25.90 -0.97
N ALA A 156 -28.90 -25.91 0.28
CA ALA A 156 -27.64 -26.56 0.63
C ALA A 156 -27.59 -28.02 0.15
N GLY A 157 -26.53 -28.36 -0.60
CA GLY A 157 -26.34 -29.69 -1.22
C GLY A 157 -27.16 -29.94 -2.49
N GLU A 158 -27.96 -28.99 -2.95
CA GLU A 158 -28.78 -29.07 -4.16
C GLU A 158 -28.52 -27.86 -5.07
N LEU A 159 -27.75 -28.02 -6.15
CA LEU A 159 -27.51 -26.95 -7.12
C LEU A 159 -28.67 -26.72 -8.12
N GLU A 160 -29.77 -27.47 -8.00
CA GLU A 160 -30.94 -27.26 -8.83
C GLU A 160 -31.59 -25.91 -8.49
N GLN A 161 -31.63 -25.03 -9.48
CA GLN A 161 -32.13 -23.67 -9.33
C GLN A 161 -33.62 -23.59 -9.63
N GLU A 162 -34.41 -23.11 -8.67
CA GLU A 162 -35.84 -22.81 -8.82
C GLU A 162 -36.07 -21.31 -8.96
N GLU A 163 -36.77 -20.88 -10.02
CA GLU A 163 -37.17 -19.47 -10.17
C GLU A 163 -38.24 -19.11 -9.12
N ILE A 164 -37.89 -18.22 -8.19
CA ILE A 164 -38.80 -17.74 -7.15
C ILE A 164 -39.39 -16.37 -7.46
N TYR A 165 -38.74 -15.61 -8.35
CA TYR A 165 -39.16 -14.28 -8.73
C TYR A 165 -38.71 -13.92 -10.15
N ARG A 166 -39.60 -13.25 -10.89
CA ARG A 166 -39.32 -12.57 -12.14
C ARG A 166 -40.09 -11.26 -12.21
N GLY A 167 -39.41 -10.16 -12.53
CA GLY A 167 -40.09 -8.88 -12.73
C GLY A 167 -39.23 -7.81 -13.37
N THR A 168 -39.87 -6.75 -13.84
CA THR A 168 -39.23 -5.64 -14.56
C THR A 168 -39.03 -4.43 -13.65
N LEU A 169 -37.89 -3.74 -13.79
CA LEU A 169 -37.54 -2.50 -13.12
C LEU A 169 -37.20 -1.41 -14.15
N THR A 170 -37.63 -0.18 -13.90
CA THR A 170 -37.20 1.00 -14.67
C THR A 170 -35.79 1.47 -14.24
N GLU A 171 -35.15 2.33 -15.03
CA GLU A 171 -33.87 2.97 -14.63
C GLU A 171 -33.98 3.72 -13.30
N ALA A 172 -35.13 4.35 -13.02
CA ALA A 172 -35.37 5.04 -11.75
C ALA A 172 -35.43 4.09 -10.55
N GLU A 173 -35.77 2.83 -10.79
CA GLU A 173 -35.85 1.76 -9.79
C GLU A 173 -34.55 0.94 -9.71
N TYR A 174 -33.56 1.19 -10.57
CA TYR A 174 -32.26 0.49 -10.51
C TYR A 174 -31.62 0.52 -9.10
N PRO A 175 -31.66 1.63 -8.33
CA PRO A 175 -31.11 1.64 -6.97
C PRO A 175 -31.88 0.76 -5.96
N MET A 176 -33.07 0.27 -6.32
CA MET A 176 -33.88 -0.66 -5.52
C MET A 176 -33.52 -2.13 -5.75
N LEU A 177 -32.55 -2.47 -6.61
CA LEU A 177 -32.27 -3.88 -6.95
C LEU A 177 -31.94 -4.72 -5.71
N ALA A 178 -31.02 -4.26 -4.85
CA ALA A 178 -30.65 -4.99 -3.62
C ALA A 178 -31.83 -5.12 -2.65
N ASN A 179 -32.59 -4.04 -2.47
CA ASN A 179 -33.83 -4.00 -1.70
C ASN A 179 -34.86 -5.02 -2.20
N ARG A 180 -35.03 -5.12 -3.52
CA ARG A 180 -35.94 -6.07 -4.15
C ARG A 180 -35.49 -7.51 -3.90
N ILE A 181 -34.21 -7.81 -4.12
CA ILE A 181 -33.65 -9.15 -3.86
C ILE A 181 -33.90 -9.55 -2.40
N ALA A 182 -33.50 -8.72 -1.43
CA ALA A 182 -33.73 -9.00 -0.02
C ALA A 182 -35.22 -9.18 0.31
N SER A 183 -36.11 -8.34 -0.26
CA SER A 183 -37.55 -8.50 -0.06
C SER A 183 -38.12 -9.81 -0.59
N GLU A 184 -37.60 -10.35 -1.70
CA GLU A 184 -38.05 -11.63 -2.22
C GLU A 184 -37.46 -12.80 -1.41
N MET A 185 -36.22 -12.68 -0.90
CA MET A 185 -35.64 -13.66 0.04
C MET A 185 -36.52 -13.81 1.29
N PHE A 186 -36.96 -12.71 1.91
CA PHE A 186 -37.85 -12.80 3.08
C PHE A 186 -39.20 -13.47 2.75
N LYS A 187 -39.76 -13.24 1.56
CA LYS A 187 -41.01 -13.90 1.14
C LYS A 187 -40.82 -15.38 0.90
N ASP A 188 -39.72 -15.75 0.27
CA ASP A 188 -39.36 -17.14 -0.01
C ASP A 188 -39.22 -17.97 1.28
N GLN A 189 -38.67 -17.35 2.33
CA GLN A 189 -38.53 -17.95 3.65
C GLN A 189 -39.81 -17.82 4.52
N ASP A 190 -40.95 -17.47 3.91
CA ASP A 190 -42.24 -17.25 4.59
C ASP A 190 -42.17 -16.27 5.78
N ALA A 191 -41.17 -15.37 5.80
CA ALA A 191 -40.91 -14.48 6.92
C ALA A 191 -41.99 -13.39 7.03
N GLN A 192 -42.66 -13.33 8.17
CA GLN A 192 -43.68 -12.32 8.45
C GLN A 192 -43.04 -10.99 8.84
N LEU A 193 -42.74 -10.16 7.84
CA LEU A 193 -42.20 -8.82 8.06
C LEU A 193 -43.19 -7.92 8.81
N THR A 194 -42.69 -7.12 9.74
CA THR A 194 -43.40 -6.00 10.35
C THR A 194 -43.53 -4.84 9.36
N GLU A 195 -44.34 -3.84 9.71
CA GLU A 195 -44.48 -2.64 8.88
C GLU A 195 -43.18 -1.82 8.79
N GLU A 196 -42.38 -1.83 9.86
CA GLU A 196 -41.08 -1.17 9.91
C GLU A 196 -40.09 -1.84 8.94
N GLU A 197 -39.98 -3.17 8.98
CA GLU A 197 -39.13 -3.95 8.06
C GLU A 197 -39.57 -3.79 6.60
N ARG A 198 -40.88 -3.84 6.31
CA ARG A 198 -41.40 -3.58 4.96
C ARG A 198 -41.06 -2.18 4.47
N SER A 199 -41.23 -1.17 5.32
CA SER A 199 -40.92 0.22 4.99
C SER A 199 -39.42 0.39 4.72
N TYR A 200 -38.57 -0.24 5.54
CA TYR A 200 -37.12 -0.24 5.37
C TYR A 200 -36.70 -0.83 4.01
N LEU A 201 -37.28 -1.97 3.62
CA LEU A 201 -36.99 -2.62 2.34
C LEU A 201 -37.59 -1.88 1.13
N GLN A 202 -38.62 -1.05 1.31
CA GLN A 202 -39.25 -0.28 0.22
C GLN A 202 -38.55 1.05 -0.07
N VAL A 203 -37.62 1.49 0.78
CA VAL A 203 -36.88 2.74 0.59
C VAL A 203 -35.49 2.44 0.00
N PRO A 204 -35.10 3.09 -1.11
CA PRO A 204 -33.77 2.90 -1.67
C PRO A 204 -32.73 3.43 -0.71
N GLN A 205 -31.78 2.58 -0.30
CA GLN A 205 -30.65 3.03 0.51
C GLN A 205 -29.54 3.67 -0.32
N LEU A 206 -29.59 3.49 -1.63
CA LEU A 206 -28.71 4.11 -2.61
C LEU A 206 -29.55 5.04 -3.47
N LYS A 207 -29.14 6.29 -3.62
CA LYS A 207 -29.92 7.36 -4.25
C LYS A 207 -30.04 7.22 -5.77
N ASN A 208 -29.03 6.64 -6.42
CA ASN A 208 -28.92 6.53 -7.87
C ASN A 208 -27.90 5.45 -8.27
N ARG A 209 -27.83 5.13 -9.57
CA ARG A 209 -26.90 4.16 -10.15
C ARG A 209 -25.42 4.46 -9.84
N VAL A 210 -25.02 5.73 -9.84
CA VAL A 210 -23.63 6.12 -9.50
C VAL A 210 -23.27 5.72 -8.06
N ALA A 211 -24.22 5.77 -7.12
CA ALA A 211 -24.00 5.27 -5.76
C ALA A 211 -23.85 3.74 -5.73
N VAL A 212 -24.59 3.01 -6.57
CA VAL A 212 -24.42 1.55 -6.74
C VAL A 212 -23.04 1.22 -7.30
N GLU A 213 -22.57 1.93 -8.33
CA GLU A 213 -21.23 1.75 -8.92
C GLU A 213 -20.11 2.02 -7.90
N ARG A 214 -20.28 3.05 -7.06
CA ARG A 214 -19.35 3.32 -5.96
C ARG A 214 -19.37 2.20 -4.93
N LEU A 215 -20.54 1.71 -4.53
CA LEU A 215 -20.64 0.60 -3.57
C LEU A 215 -20.00 -0.68 -4.13
N ASP A 216 -20.21 -0.98 -5.42
CA ASP A 216 -19.56 -2.10 -6.08
C ASP A 216 -18.02 -1.94 -6.09
N THR A 217 -17.52 -0.76 -6.44
CA THR A 217 -16.09 -0.45 -6.39
C THR A 217 -15.53 -0.54 -4.97
N LEU A 218 -16.33 -0.19 -3.95
CA LEU A 218 -15.99 -0.35 -2.53
C LEU A 218 -15.96 -1.82 -2.11
N ALA A 219 -16.93 -2.64 -2.53
CA ALA A 219 -16.95 -4.08 -2.26
C ALA A 219 -15.71 -4.78 -2.86
N ARG A 220 -15.16 -4.24 -3.95
CA ARG A 220 -13.89 -4.65 -4.59
C ARG A 220 -12.63 -4.06 -3.94
N ALA A 221 -12.76 -3.33 -2.84
CA ALA A 221 -11.68 -2.63 -2.13
C ALA A 221 -10.84 -1.70 -3.00
N SER A 222 -11.48 -1.03 -3.96
CA SER A 222 -10.81 -0.17 -4.96
C SER A 222 -11.32 1.28 -4.95
N LEU A 223 -12.23 1.63 -4.04
CA LEU A 223 -12.82 2.96 -4.01
C LEU A 223 -11.88 3.94 -3.29
N SER A 224 -11.56 5.06 -3.93
CA SER A 224 -10.77 6.12 -3.29
C SER A 224 -11.48 6.70 -2.07
N GLU A 225 -10.72 7.18 -1.09
CA GLU A 225 -11.27 7.71 0.17
C GLU A 225 -12.25 8.87 -0.05
N GLU A 226 -11.97 9.78 -0.99
CA GLU A 226 -12.91 10.86 -1.35
C GLU A 226 -14.26 10.31 -1.81
N ASN A 227 -14.25 9.26 -2.63
CA ASN A 227 -15.47 8.65 -3.12
C ASN A 227 -16.16 7.79 -2.07
N GLN A 228 -15.42 7.21 -1.11
CA GLN A 228 -16.00 6.59 0.08
C GLN A 228 -16.81 7.62 0.86
N VAL A 229 -16.19 8.76 1.20
CA VAL A 229 -16.83 9.89 1.88
C VAL A 229 -18.10 10.33 1.17
N LYS A 230 -18.00 10.53 -0.14
CA LYS A 230 -19.14 10.94 -0.95
C LYS A 230 -20.26 9.90 -0.97
N LEU A 231 -19.93 8.61 -1.04
CA LEU A 231 -20.92 7.53 -1.04
C LEU A 231 -21.80 7.60 0.20
N PHE A 232 -21.24 7.63 1.40
CA PHE A 232 -22.07 7.60 2.61
C PHE A 232 -22.69 8.96 2.97
N SER A 233 -22.04 10.09 2.67
CA SER A 233 -22.67 11.42 2.85
C SER A 233 -23.93 11.59 1.97
N GLU A 234 -23.95 10.97 0.79
CA GLU A 234 -25.12 10.99 -0.10
C GLU A 234 -26.13 9.88 0.21
N ASN A 235 -25.72 8.85 0.95
CA ASN A 235 -26.48 7.61 1.20
C ASN A 235 -26.31 7.12 2.65
N PRO A 236 -26.71 7.93 3.65
CA PRO A 236 -26.40 7.65 5.05
C PRO A 236 -27.06 6.37 5.56
N LEU A 237 -28.14 5.89 4.95
CA LEU A 237 -28.84 4.67 5.34
C LEU A 237 -28.22 3.38 4.78
N CYS A 238 -27.20 3.47 3.92
CA CYS A 238 -26.56 2.30 3.31
C CYS A 238 -25.60 1.63 4.31
N LEU A 239 -26.10 0.69 5.11
CA LEU A 239 -25.32 -0.02 6.13
C LEU A 239 -24.11 -0.74 5.53
N ALA A 240 -24.26 -1.42 4.39
CA ALA A 240 -23.17 -2.08 3.67
C ALA A 240 -22.02 -1.11 3.36
N GLY A 241 -22.35 0.11 2.92
CA GLY A 241 -21.38 1.17 2.64
C GLY A 241 -20.59 1.56 3.88
N TRP A 242 -21.24 1.71 5.04
CA TRP A 242 -20.56 1.99 6.31
C TRP A 242 -19.62 0.87 6.73
N ILE A 243 -20.12 -0.37 6.80
CA ILE A 243 -19.35 -1.53 7.26
C ILE A 243 -18.11 -1.75 6.38
N LEU A 244 -18.28 -1.75 5.05
CA LEU A 244 -17.18 -1.92 4.10
C LEU A 244 -16.17 -0.77 4.21
N THR A 245 -16.62 0.48 4.33
CA THR A 245 -15.74 1.65 4.49
C THR A 245 -14.89 1.53 5.75
N PHE A 246 -15.47 1.21 6.90
CA PHE A 246 -14.72 1.06 8.15
C PHE A 246 -13.68 -0.06 8.08
N SER A 247 -13.96 -1.12 7.32
CA SER A 247 -13.01 -2.20 7.11
C SER A 247 -11.81 -1.81 6.22
N GLN A 248 -11.92 -0.75 5.41
CA GLN A 248 -10.94 -0.41 4.37
C GLN A 248 -10.27 0.96 4.53
N SER A 249 -10.91 1.94 5.17
CA SER A 249 -10.45 3.33 5.20
C SER A 249 -9.20 3.55 6.07
N GLY A 250 -8.24 4.33 5.55
CA GLY A 250 -7.10 4.84 6.31
C GLY A 250 -7.49 6.03 7.20
N GLU A 251 -8.40 6.88 6.73
CA GLU A 251 -8.91 8.09 7.43
C GLU A 251 -10.14 7.83 8.32
N LYS A 252 -10.02 6.86 9.24
CA LYS A 252 -11.10 6.46 10.17
C LYS A 252 -11.75 7.62 10.94
N GLN A 253 -11.00 8.69 11.20
CA GLN A 253 -11.51 9.86 11.92
C GLN A 253 -12.61 10.57 11.12
N LYS A 254 -12.37 10.90 9.85
CA LYS A 254 -13.32 11.63 9.01
C LYS A 254 -14.61 10.83 8.79
N VAL A 255 -14.47 9.52 8.56
CA VAL A 255 -15.60 8.60 8.46
C VAL A 255 -16.41 8.57 9.76
N THR A 256 -15.73 8.56 10.93
CA THR A 256 -16.39 8.59 12.23
C THR A 256 -17.13 9.90 12.48
N GLU A 257 -16.56 11.05 12.09
CA GLU A 257 -17.20 12.36 12.24
C GLU A 257 -18.54 12.40 11.48
N ILE A 258 -18.56 11.91 10.24
CA ILE A 258 -19.79 11.89 9.43
C ILE A 258 -20.77 10.83 9.94
N LEU A 259 -20.29 9.67 10.41
CA LEU A 259 -21.16 8.69 11.07
C LEU A 259 -21.92 9.30 12.26
N LEU A 260 -21.25 10.13 13.05
CA LEU A 260 -21.86 10.80 14.21
C LEU A 260 -22.90 11.85 13.81
N GLU A 261 -22.81 12.43 12.61
CA GLU A 261 -23.84 13.32 12.05
C GLU A 261 -25.15 12.58 11.76
N HIS A 262 -25.07 11.27 11.47
CA HIS A 262 -26.21 10.40 11.16
C HIS A 262 -26.58 9.43 12.29
N LYS A 263 -26.12 9.69 13.52
CA LYS A 263 -26.34 8.82 14.69
C LYS A 263 -27.80 8.52 15.03
N ASP A 264 -28.71 9.42 14.63
CA ASP A 264 -30.15 9.29 14.90
C ASP A 264 -30.88 8.51 13.79
N GLU A 265 -30.19 8.28 12.66
CA GLU A 265 -30.68 7.53 11.50
C GLU A 265 -30.12 6.10 11.45
N LEU A 266 -29.05 5.83 12.22
CA LEU A 266 -28.27 4.59 12.17
C LEU A 266 -28.19 3.92 13.52
N ASP A 267 -28.22 2.58 13.51
CA ASP A 267 -27.82 1.79 14.68
C ASP A 267 -26.29 1.84 14.84
N LEU A 268 -25.81 2.88 15.52
CA LEU A 268 -24.40 3.04 15.82
C LEU A 268 -23.84 1.90 16.65
N ASP A 269 -24.64 1.30 17.54
CA ASP A 269 -24.18 0.19 18.37
C ASP A 269 -23.98 -1.05 17.49
N LEU A 270 -24.82 -1.29 16.47
CA LEU A 270 -24.61 -2.34 15.45
C LEU A 270 -23.35 -2.09 14.63
N ILE A 271 -23.22 -0.89 14.03
CA ILE A 271 -22.05 -0.54 13.21
C ILE A 271 -20.78 -0.69 14.03
N THR A 272 -20.79 -0.23 15.28
CA THR A 272 -19.66 -0.42 16.20
C THR A 272 -19.42 -1.90 16.44
N SER A 273 -20.46 -2.68 16.76
CA SER A 273 -20.34 -4.12 17.04
C SER A 273 -19.73 -4.93 15.89
N LEU A 274 -19.81 -4.45 14.65
CA LEU A 274 -19.32 -5.14 13.46
C LEU A 274 -18.00 -4.58 12.88
N THR A 275 -17.47 -3.47 13.41
CA THR A 275 -16.33 -2.74 12.79
C THR A 275 -15.14 -2.52 13.74
N ALA A 276 -14.78 -3.53 14.52
CA ALA A 276 -13.77 -3.39 15.58
C ALA A 276 -12.40 -2.86 15.16
N TYR A 277 -12.01 -3.04 13.90
CA TYR A 277 -10.76 -2.50 13.37
C TYR A 277 -10.67 -0.97 13.41
N SER A 278 -11.79 -0.27 13.55
CA SER A 278 -11.85 1.19 13.39
C SER A 278 -11.60 1.98 14.66
N PHE A 279 -11.79 1.37 15.83
CA PHE A 279 -11.71 2.07 17.11
C PHE A 279 -10.52 1.55 17.90
N ARG A 280 -9.39 2.27 17.85
CA ARG A 280 -8.15 1.92 18.58
C ARG A 280 -8.27 2.04 20.11
N ALA A 281 -9.37 2.61 20.59
CA ALA A 281 -9.75 2.60 22.00
C ALA A 281 -11.28 2.56 22.04
N ILE A 282 -11.84 1.49 22.58
CA ILE A 282 -13.25 1.41 22.92
C ILE A 282 -13.41 1.74 24.39
N GLU A 283 -14.33 2.65 24.69
CA GLU A 283 -14.72 2.92 26.07
C GLU A 283 -15.36 1.66 26.67
N PRO A 284 -15.04 1.27 27.92
CA PRO A 284 -15.62 0.09 28.56
C PRO A 284 -17.16 0.03 28.47
N VAL A 285 -17.84 1.18 28.53
CA VAL A 285 -19.29 1.28 28.36
C VAL A 285 -19.75 0.76 27.00
N ARG A 286 -19.01 1.07 25.93
CA ARG A 286 -19.33 0.59 24.59
C ARG A 286 -19.05 -0.90 24.47
N LEU A 287 -17.93 -1.39 25.01
CA LEU A 287 -17.64 -2.83 25.05
C LEU A 287 -18.74 -3.61 25.79
N MET A 288 -19.20 -3.10 26.93
CA MET A 288 -20.34 -3.67 27.65
C MET A 288 -21.62 -3.69 26.81
N ARG A 289 -21.87 -2.69 25.96
CA ARG A 289 -23.02 -2.71 25.04
C ARG A 289 -22.85 -3.78 23.98
N VAL A 290 -21.66 -3.89 23.38
CA VAL A 290 -21.34 -4.96 22.41
C VAL A 290 -21.57 -6.32 23.06
N ILE A 291 -21.03 -6.60 24.25
CA ILE A 291 -21.22 -7.88 24.96
C ILE A 291 -22.70 -8.16 25.22
N LYS A 292 -23.49 -7.16 25.63
CA LYS A 292 -24.94 -7.33 25.85
C LYS A 292 -25.72 -7.71 24.59
N ARG A 293 -25.16 -7.50 23.40
CA ARG A 293 -25.75 -7.96 22.14
C ARG A 293 -25.48 -9.43 21.82
N ALA A 294 -24.75 -10.17 22.65
CA ALA A 294 -24.50 -11.60 22.41
C ALA A 294 -25.82 -12.39 22.26
N LYS A 295 -26.88 -12.04 23.02
CA LYS A 295 -28.20 -12.64 22.84
C LYS A 295 -28.78 -12.48 21.41
N GLU A 296 -28.38 -11.43 20.70
CA GLU A 296 -28.83 -11.14 19.34
C GLU A 296 -27.86 -11.67 18.28
N LEU A 297 -26.56 -11.70 18.58
CA LEU A 297 -25.48 -11.80 17.59
C LEU A 297 -24.43 -12.88 17.90
N LYS A 298 -24.59 -13.72 18.93
CA LYS A 298 -23.52 -14.68 19.29
C LYS A 298 -23.29 -15.80 18.28
N SER A 299 -24.21 -16.02 17.33
CA SER A 299 -24.01 -16.88 16.16
C SER A 299 -23.52 -16.09 14.92
N ASP A 300 -23.37 -14.77 15.01
CA ASP A 300 -22.80 -13.94 13.95
C ASP A 300 -21.27 -13.93 14.08
N VAL A 301 -20.58 -14.48 13.08
CA VAL A 301 -19.12 -14.58 13.08
C VAL A 301 -18.40 -13.23 13.07
N ASP A 302 -19.00 -12.17 12.51
CA ASP A 302 -18.41 -10.84 12.50
C ASP A 302 -18.53 -10.13 13.83
N TYR A 303 -19.66 -10.32 14.51
CA TYR A 303 -19.84 -9.89 15.87
C TYR A 303 -18.78 -10.53 16.78
N LEU A 304 -18.62 -11.86 16.73
CA LEU A 304 -17.63 -12.56 17.56
C LEU A 304 -16.18 -12.14 17.22
N ARG A 305 -15.87 -12.01 15.93
CA ARG A 305 -14.58 -11.47 15.45
C ARG A 305 -14.33 -10.04 15.94
N SER A 306 -15.35 -9.20 15.96
CA SER A 306 -15.24 -7.83 16.42
C SER A 306 -15.11 -7.74 17.94
N LEU A 307 -15.93 -8.51 18.67
CA LEU A 307 -15.88 -8.62 20.11
C LEU A 307 -14.51 -9.12 20.59
N SER A 308 -13.95 -10.17 19.97
CA SER A 308 -12.59 -10.63 20.27
C SER A 308 -11.56 -9.50 20.13
N THR A 309 -11.62 -8.75 19.02
CA THR A 309 -10.71 -7.63 18.77
C THR A 309 -10.84 -6.54 19.83
N TYR A 310 -12.06 -6.26 20.31
CA TYR A 310 -12.28 -5.30 21.38
C TYR A 310 -11.75 -5.79 22.73
N LEU A 311 -12.00 -7.05 23.07
CA LEU A 311 -11.48 -7.65 24.30
C LEU A 311 -9.95 -7.66 24.30
N PHE A 312 -9.31 -7.99 23.17
CA PHE A 312 -7.83 -7.96 23.06
C PHE A 312 -7.25 -6.57 23.34
N ALA A 313 -7.97 -5.52 22.95
CA ALA A 313 -7.53 -4.14 23.12
C ALA A 313 -7.83 -3.56 24.52
N ALA A 314 -8.82 -4.11 25.23
CA ALA A 314 -9.39 -3.49 26.43
C ALA A 314 -9.27 -4.33 27.71
N CYS A 315 -8.99 -5.62 27.61
CA CYS A 315 -9.03 -6.56 28.74
C CYS A 315 -7.71 -7.32 28.92
N GLU A 316 -7.55 -7.94 30.08
CA GLU A 316 -6.44 -8.85 30.39
C GLU A 316 -6.60 -10.18 29.62
N THR A 317 -5.50 -10.92 29.46
CA THR A 317 -5.45 -12.18 28.68
C THR A 317 -6.43 -13.22 29.22
N GLU A 318 -6.66 -13.25 30.53
CA GLU A 318 -7.58 -14.17 31.21
C GLU A 318 -9.04 -13.97 30.77
N VAL A 319 -9.48 -12.72 30.61
CA VAL A 319 -10.82 -12.40 30.09
C VAL A 319 -10.94 -12.85 28.63
N VAL A 320 -9.88 -12.62 27.86
CA VAL A 320 -9.82 -12.98 26.45
C VAL A 320 -9.88 -14.50 26.27
N ASP A 321 -9.12 -15.25 27.06
CA ASP A 321 -9.10 -16.71 27.02
C ASP A 321 -10.46 -17.29 27.37
N HIS A 322 -11.08 -16.77 28.43
CA HIS A 322 -12.43 -17.15 28.80
C HIS A 322 -13.43 -16.91 27.66
N PHE A 323 -13.35 -15.76 26.99
CA PHE A 323 -14.19 -15.49 25.83
C PHE A 323 -13.93 -16.45 24.65
N ILE A 324 -12.67 -16.80 24.39
CA ILE A 324 -12.32 -17.78 23.35
C ILE A 324 -12.88 -19.16 23.67
N ASP A 325 -12.87 -19.57 24.94
CA ASP A 325 -13.49 -20.82 25.40
C ASP A 325 -15.01 -20.79 25.20
N GLU A 326 -15.69 -19.71 25.59
CA GLU A 326 -17.14 -19.55 25.37
C GLU A 326 -17.50 -19.53 23.88
N TRP A 327 -16.70 -18.86 23.04
CA TRP A 327 -16.89 -18.90 21.59
C TRP A 327 -16.68 -20.32 21.04
N PHE A 328 -15.65 -21.03 21.48
CA PHE A 328 -15.41 -22.42 21.05
C PHE A 328 -16.60 -23.34 21.37
N LEU A 329 -17.32 -23.11 22.46
CA LEU A 329 -18.49 -23.91 22.82
C LEU A 329 -19.71 -23.69 21.92
N VAL A 330 -19.81 -22.52 21.27
CA VAL A 330 -20.92 -22.19 20.37
C VAL A 330 -20.56 -22.34 18.89
N ALA A 331 -19.27 -22.41 18.54
CA ALA A 331 -18.84 -22.59 17.16
C ALA A 331 -19.09 -24.04 16.69
N ASP A 332 -20.07 -24.22 15.81
CA ASP A 332 -20.46 -25.53 15.27
C ASP A 332 -20.53 -25.59 13.74
N THR A 333 -20.16 -24.50 13.06
CA THR A 333 -20.08 -24.40 11.60
C THR A 333 -18.64 -24.21 11.08
N TYR A 334 -18.43 -24.38 9.77
CA TYR A 334 -17.14 -24.10 9.14
C TYR A 334 -16.71 -22.62 9.32
N PRO A 335 -17.55 -21.61 9.00
CA PRO A 335 -17.18 -20.21 9.12
C PRO A 335 -16.83 -19.81 10.57
N GLU A 336 -17.59 -20.25 11.56
CA GLU A 336 -17.31 -19.93 12.97
C GLU A 336 -15.98 -20.49 13.43
N MET A 337 -15.70 -21.76 13.13
CA MET A 337 -14.46 -22.41 13.53
C MET A 337 -13.25 -21.77 12.82
N HIS A 338 -13.40 -21.42 11.53
CA HIS A 338 -12.37 -20.69 10.77
C HIS A 338 -12.10 -19.30 11.38
N VAL A 339 -13.14 -18.53 11.66
CA VAL A 339 -13.02 -17.16 12.18
C VAL A 339 -12.47 -17.17 13.62
N LEU A 340 -12.84 -18.16 14.43
CA LEU A 340 -12.26 -18.40 15.75
C LEU A 340 -10.76 -18.72 15.64
N SER A 341 -10.36 -19.62 14.75
CA SER A 341 -8.94 -19.90 14.46
C SER A 341 -8.16 -18.62 14.15
N ARG A 342 -8.70 -17.77 13.26
CA ARG A 342 -8.12 -16.47 12.89
C ARG A 342 -8.02 -15.51 14.09
N ALA A 343 -9.02 -15.49 14.97
CA ALA A 343 -9.02 -14.66 16.18
C ALA A 343 -7.91 -15.09 17.15
N VAL A 344 -7.75 -16.39 17.39
CA VAL A 344 -6.69 -16.94 18.27
C VAL A 344 -5.29 -16.64 17.72
N ARG A 345 -5.06 -16.81 16.41
CA ARG A 345 -3.77 -16.41 15.79
C ARG A 345 -3.51 -14.92 15.95
N LYS A 346 -4.53 -14.08 15.75
CA LYS A 346 -4.42 -12.63 15.92
C LYS A 346 -4.06 -12.25 17.36
N LEU A 347 -4.57 -12.97 18.35
CA LEU A 347 -4.18 -12.81 19.75
C LEU A 347 -2.68 -13.11 19.94
N GLY A 348 -2.18 -14.20 19.35
CA GLY A 348 -0.76 -14.50 19.34
C GLY A 348 0.07 -13.32 18.83
N TRP A 349 -0.28 -12.78 17.65
CA TRP A 349 0.39 -11.62 17.07
C TRP A 349 0.31 -10.36 17.93
N TYR A 350 -0.82 -10.15 18.60
CA TYR A 350 -1.00 -9.04 19.51
C TYR A 350 -0.04 -9.12 20.70
N VAL A 351 0.10 -10.32 21.31
CA VAL A 351 1.04 -10.58 22.41
C VAL A 351 2.50 -10.44 21.96
N ARG A 352 2.84 -10.97 20.78
CA ARG A 352 4.18 -10.84 20.18
C ARG A 352 4.55 -9.37 19.92
N GLY A 353 3.58 -8.59 19.47
CA GLY A 353 3.76 -7.23 18.98
C GLY A 353 4.39 -7.15 17.59
N THR A 354 4.70 -5.93 17.16
CA THR A 354 5.28 -5.63 15.83
C THR A 354 6.80 -5.51 15.83
N GLY A 355 7.45 -5.73 16.99
CA GLY A 355 8.91 -5.69 17.12
C GLY A 355 9.62 -6.81 16.35
N PHE A 356 10.94 -6.64 16.21
CA PHE A 356 11.79 -7.72 15.70
C PHE A 356 11.80 -8.89 16.68
N VAL A 357 12.04 -10.11 16.18
CA VAL A 357 12.12 -11.30 17.05
C VAL A 357 13.16 -11.13 18.16
N SER A 358 14.27 -10.43 17.89
CA SER A 358 15.30 -10.09 18.88
C SER A 358 14.85 -9.09 19.95
N GLU A 359 13.73 -8.40 19.74
CA GLU A 359 13.14 -7.41 20.65
C GLU A 359 11.92 -7.96 21.41
N THR A 360 11.33 -9.07 20.94
CA THR A 360 10.23 -9.75 21.62
C THR A 360 10.77 -10.59 22.78
N SER A 361 10.12 -10.52 23.95
CA SER A 361 10.56 -11.30 25.11
C SER A 361 10.34 -12.80 24.88
N PRO A 362 11.14 -13.69 25.51
CA PRO A 362 10.94 -15.13 25.42
C PRO A 362 9.53 -15.58 25.82
N GLU A 363 8.93 -14.94 26.83
CA GLU A 363 7.58 -15.24 27.31
C GLU A 363 6.52 -14.88 26.25
N ALA A 364 6.65 -13.71 25.61
CA ALA A 364 5.73 -13.31 24.55
C ALA A 364 5.87 -14.20 23.30
N MET A 365 7.09 -14.66 22.98
CA MET A 365 7.32 -15.65 21.92
C MET A 365 6.72 -17.01 22.26
N GLN A 366 6.78 -17.45 23.52
CA GLN A 366 6.14 -18.69 23.95
C GLN A 366 4.62 -18.61 23.78
N ILE A 367 3.98 -17.54 24.27
CA ILE A 367 2.53 -17.35 24.12
C ILE A 367 2.15 -17.27 22.64
N PHE A 368 2.94 -16.56 21.82
CA PHE A 368 2.73 -16.51 20.37
C PHE A 368 2.72 -17.92 19.74
N SER A 369 3.69 -18.77 20.09
CA SER A 369 3.78 -20.16 19.64
C SER A 369 2.54 -20.97 20.06
N GLU A 370 2.18 -20.92 21.35
CA GLU A 370 1.03 -21.66 21.91
C GLU A 370 -0.28 -21.25 21.24
N ARG A 371 -0.48 -19.95 20.95
CA ARG A 371 -1.67 -19.46 20.23
C ARG A 371 -1.67 -19.85 18.77
N ASN A 372 -0.52 -19.89 18.10
CA ASN A 372 -0.45 -20.35 16.73
C ASN A 372 -0.76 -21.86 16.63
N GLU A 373 -0.28 -22.68 17.57
CA GLU A 373 -0.64 -24.09 17.66
C GLU A 373 -2.16 -24.26 17.89
N GLN A 374 -2.73 -23.55 18.87
CA GLN A 374 -4.17 -23.58 19.13
C GLN A 374 -4.98 -23.12 17.90
N SER A 375 -4.53 -22.07 17.22
CA SER A 375 -5.15 -21.59 15.97
C SER A 375 -5.12 -22.65 14.87
N TYR A 376 -4.02 -23.38 14.74
CA TYR A 376 -3.89 -24.46 13.77
C TYR A 376 -4.83 -25.62 14.09
N GLU A 377 -4.94 -26.04 15.35
CA GLU A 377 -5.90 -27.08 15.75
C GLU A 377 -7.35 -26.69 15.45
N LEU A 378 -7.70 -25.42 15.67
CA LEU A 378 -9.02 -24.88 15.33
C LEU A 378 -9.24 -24.84 13.81
N MET A 379 -8.22 -24.45 13.04
CA MET A 379 -8.27 -24.52 11.57
C MET A 379 -8.47 -25.97 11.10
N GLU A 380 -7.78 -26.96 11.69
CA GLU A 380 -7.99 -28.36 11.35
C GLU A 380 -9.40 -28.84 11.67
N LYS A 381 -10.01 -28.33 12.77
CA LYS A 381 -11.42 -28.60 13.06
C LYS A 381 -12.33 -27.97 12.01
N ALA A 382 -12.06 -26.75 11.56
CA ALA A 382 -12.80 -26.12 10.48
C ALA A 382 -12.76 -26.99 9.20
N LEU A 383 -11.57 -27.48 8.83
CA LEU A 383 -11.41 -28.39 7.67
C LEU A 383 -12.11 -29.76 7.84
N ARG A 384 -12.50 -30.16 9.05
CA ARG A 384 -13.36 -31.34 9.25
C ARG A 384 -14.82 -31.06 8.95
N PHE A 385 -15.27 -29.82 9.12
CA PHE A 385 -16.60 -29.38 8.68
C PHE A 385 -16.64 -29.24 7.17
N ASN A 386 -15.64 -28.57 6.59
CA ASN A 386 -15.50 -28.39 5.16
C ASN A 386 -14.03 -28.62 4.72
N PRO A 387 -13.69 -29.82 4.19
CA PRO A 387 -12.37 -30.12 3.66
C PRO A 387 -11.93 -29.23 2.49
N ASP A 388 -12.88 -28.67 1.75
CA ASP A 388 -12.66 -27.80 0.59
C ASP A 388 -12.64 -26.30 0.99
N GLY A 389 -12.63 -26.04 2.30
CA GLY A 389 -12.52 -24.73 2.91
C GLY A 389 -11.17 -24.05 2.67
N TRP A 390 -10.97 -23.51 1.47
CA TRP A 390 -9.71 -22.90 1.04
C TRP A 390 -9.23 -21.73 1.92
N GLN A 391 -10.12 -20.99 2.58
CA GLN A 391 -9.75 -19.94 3.54
C GLN A 391 -9.03 -20.53 4.76
N SER A 392 -9.44 -21.71 5.22
CA SER A 392 -8.75 -22.41 6.30
C SER A 392 -7.39 -22.93 5.84
N HIS A 393 -7.27 -23.43 4.61
CA HIS A 393 -5.96 -23.73 4.06
C HIS A 393 -5.06 -22.48 3.94
N LEU A 394 -5.57 -21.30 3.57
CA LEU A 394 -4.77 -20.06 3.63
C LEU A 394 -4.24 -19.79 5.04
N THR A 395 -5.03 -20.05 6.07
CA THR A 395 -4.59 -19.93 7.48
C THR A 395 -3.50 -20.96 7.81
N GLY A 396 -3.57 -22.17 7.23
CA GLY A 396 -2.52 -23.18 7.32
C GLY A 396 -1.19 -22.74 6.67
N ILE A 397 -1.25 -22.00 5.55
CA ILE A 397 -0.05 -21.39 4.94
C ILE A 397 0.57 -20.36 5.88
N GLU A 398 -0.25 -19.50 6.48
CA GLU A 398 0.20 -18.49 7.45
C GLU A 398 0.82 -19.14 8.70
N TYR A 399 0.19 -20.19 9.25
CA TYR A 399 0.74 -20.95 10.37
C TYR A 399 2.11 -21.54 10.01
N GLY A 400 2.21 -22.23 8.87
CA GLY A 400 3.48 -22.80 8.41
C GLY A 400 4.57 -21.73 8.23
N THR A 401 4.20 -20.54 7.74
CA THR A 401 5.10 -19.39 7.65
C THR A 401 5.62 -18.95 9.02
N GLU A 402 4.73 -18.80 9.99
CA GLU A 402 5.03 -18.24 11.30
C GLU A 402 5.81 -19.18 12.21
N MET A 403 5.59 -20.48 12.05
CA MET A 403 6.29 -21.53 12.77
C MET A 403 7.59 -21.97 12.07
N GLY A 404 7.86 -21.46 10.85
CA GLY A 404 8.98 -21.92 10.03
C GLY A 404 8.81 -23.33 9.47
N GLU A 405 7.58 -23.84 9.47
CA GLU A 405 7.18 -25.17 9.01
C GLU A 405 6.81 -25.13 7.51
N GLN A 406 7.84 -25.04 6.67
CA GLN A 406 7.71 -24.89 5.21
C GLN A 406 6.89 -26.01 4.54
N GLU A 407 6.97 -27.23 5.08
CA GLU A 407 6.21 -28.36 4.56
C GLU A 407 4.71 -28.19 4.78
N ILE A 408 4.31 -27.71 5.96
CA ILE A 408 2.90 -27.42 6.27
C ILE A 408 2.40 -26.31 5.33
N ALA A 409 3.18 -25.23 5.18
CA ALA A 409 2.82 -24.16 4.26
C ALA A 409 2.65 -24.65 2.82
N ARG A 410 3.53 -25.54 2.35
CA ARG A 410 3.45 -26.14 1.02
C ARG A 410 2.23 -27.06 0.85
N GLN A 411 1.93 -27.89 1.85
CA GLN A 411 0.77 -28.79 1.81
C GLN A 411 -0.53 -27.98 1.65
N HIS A 412 -0.73 -26.98 2.50
CA HIS A 412 -1.92 -26.14 2.42
C HIS A 412 -1.93 -25.28 1.15
N PHE A 413 -0.79 -24.78 0.67
CA PHE A 413 -0.71 -24.11 -0.63
C PHE A 413 -1.19 -25.01 -1.77
N ASN A 414 -0.71 -26.26 -1.82
CA ASN A 414 -1.13 -27.21 -2.84
C ASN A 414 -2.63 -27.49 -2.76
N SER A 415 -3.20 -27.65 -1.57
CA SER A 415 -4.66 -27.79 -1.39
C SER A 415 -5.42 -26.57 -1.90
N VAL A 416 -4.97 -25.35 -1.59
CA VAL A 416 -5.64 -24.15 -2.12
C VAL A 416 -5.53 -24.08 -3.64
N ILE A 417 -4.39 -24.40 -4.24
CA ILE A 417 -4.22 -24.32 -5.70
C ILE A 417 -4.95 -25.45 -6.43
N GLU A 418 -5.14 -26.61 -5.79
CA GLU A 418 -5.99 -27.68 -6.32
C GLU A 418 -7.45 -27.28 -6.35
N LEU A 419 -7.97 -26.74 -5.25
CA LEU A 419 -9.35 -26.24 -5.15
C LEU A 419 -9.55 -24.97 -6.00
N ARG A 420 -8.53 -24.12 -6.00
CA ARG A 420 -8.58 -22.75 -6.50
C ARG A 420 -7.25 -22.34 -7.14
N PRO A 421 -6.99 -22.77 -8.37
CA PRO A 421 -5.76 -22.40 -9.09
C PRO A 421 -5.55 -20.89 -9.17
N ARG A 422 -6.65 -20.14 -9.10
CA ARG A 422 -6.73 -18.68 -9.27
C ARG A 422 -6.62 -17.88 -7.97
N CYS A 423 -6.44 -18.52 -6.81
CA CYS A 423 -6.38 -17.81 -5.53
C CYS A 423 -5.05 -17.04 -5.35
N ARG A 424 -5.03 -15.77 -5.77
CA ARG A 424 -3.84 -14.89 -5.69
C ARG A 424 -3.23 -14.81 -4.29
N SER A 425 -4.05 -14.83 -3.24
CA SER A 425 -3.59 -14.77 -1.85
C SER A 425 -2.73 -15.98 -1.49
N ALA A 426 -3.07 -17.18 -1.97
CA ALA A 426 -2.28 -18.39 -1.73
C ALA A 426 -0.86 -18.28 -2.28
N TRP A 427 -0.72 -17.77 -3.51
CA TRP A 427 0.58 -17.51 -4.13
C TRP A 427 1.42 -16.50 -3.31
N LEU A 428 0.80 -15.42 -2.86
CA LEU A 428 1.48 -14.40 -2.07
C LEU A 428 1.90 -14.93 -0.68
N ASP A 429 1.01 -15.63 0.01
CA ASP A 429 1.27 -16.14 1.35
C ASP A 429 2.26 -17.30 1.33
N TYR A 430 2.22 -18.17 0.32
CA TYR A 430 3.22 -19.23 0.17
C TYR A 430 4.61 -18.66 -0.16
N PHE A 431 4.70 -17.63 -1.00
CA PHE A 431 5.96 -16.92 -1.18
C PHE A 431 6.50 -16.36 0.13
N ARG A 432 5.65 -15.74 0.95
CA ARG A 432 6.07 -15.26 2.28
C ARG A 432 6.63 -16.41 3.10
N ALA A 433 5.99 -17.57 3.11
CA ALA A 433 6.50 -18.78 3.77
C ALA A 433 7.95 -19.06 3.35
N MET A 434 8.24 -19.05 2.05
CA MET A 434 9.55 -19.41 1.50
C MET A 434 10.67 -18.40 1.79
N GLN A 435 10.39 -17.21 2.32
CA GLN A 435 11.41 -16.19 2.52
C GLN A 435 12.43 -16.60 3.60
N PRO A 436 13.72 -16.21 3.45
CA PRO A 436 14.76 -16.51 4.44
C PRO A 436 14.45 -16.09 5.88
N ARG A 437 13.72 -14.99 6.06
CA ARG A 437 13.32 -14.51 7.39
C ARG A 437 12.34 -15.43 8.12
N TRP A 438 11.71 -16.37 7.41
CA TRP A 438 10.78 -17.38 7.93
C TRP A 438 11.34 -18.80 7.82
N GLY A 439 12.67 -18.94 7.68
CA GLY A 439 13.35 -20.23 7.62
C GLY A 439 13.38 -20.89 6.24
N GLY A 440 12.87 -20.23 5.20
CA GLY A 440 13.01 -20.71 3.82
C GLY A 440 14.40 -20.43 3.22
N GLU A 441 14.67 -20.99 2.04
CA GLU A 441 15.92 -20.75 1.31
C GLU A 441 15.71 -19.68 0.22
N MET A 442 16.66 -18.75 0.07
CA MET A 442 16.60 -17.70 -0.96
C MET A 442 16.38 -18.29 -2.36
N LYS A 443 17.07 -19.39 -2.67
CA LYS A 443 16.95 -20.08 -3.95
C LYS A 443 15.51 -20.55 -4.22
N ASN A 444 14.85 -21.18 -3.23
CA ASN A 444 13.48 -21.65 -3.38
C ASN A 444 12.50 -20.49 -3.57
N SER A 445 12.70 -19.37 -2.86
CA SER A 445 11.91 -18.14 -3.07
C SER A 445 12.03 -17.62 -4.51
N LEU A 446 13.23 -17.61 -5.07
CA LEU A 446 13.49 -17.12 -6.42
C LEU A 446 12.96 -18.10 -7.49
N GLU A 447 13.11 -19.41 -7.29
CA GLU A 447 12.50 -20.42 -8.17
C GLU A 447 10.98 -20.31 -8.20
N PHE A 448 10.34 -20.02 -7.07
CA PHE A 448 8.90 -19.77 -7.03
C PHE A 448 8.50 -18.43 -7.69
N ALA A 449 9.30 -17.38 -7.52
CA ALA A 449 9.09 -16.12 -8.23
C ALA A 449 9.21 -16.33 -9.76
N LEU A 450 10.11 -17.21 -10.21
CA LEU A 450 10.24 -17.58 -11.61
C LEU A 450 8.99 -18.31 -12.10
N GLN A 451 8.49 -19.30 -11.36
CA GLN A 451 7.22 -19.98 -11.68
C GLN A 451 6.05 -18.99 -11.80
N CYS A 452 5.99 -17.98 -10.91
CA CYS A 452 4.98 -16.92 -11.02
C CYS A 452 5.14 -16.14 -12.33
N ALA A 453 6.36 -15.74 -12.69
CA ALA A 453 6.65 -15.00 -13.92
C ALA A 453 6.34 -15.80 -15.20
N GLU A 454 6.50 -17.13 -15.16
CA GLU A 454 6.19 -18.04 -16.26
C GLU A 454 4.68 -18.32 -16.45
N SER A 455 3.86 -18.03 -15.42
CA SER A 455 2.42 -18.27 -15.49
C SER A 455 1.72 -17.38 -16.54
N ASP A 456 0.67 -17.89 -17.18
CA ASP A 456 -0.18 -17.09 -18.10
C ASP A 456 -1.36 -16.40 -17.36
N GLU A 457 -1.31 -16.38 -16.02
CA GLU A 457 -2.37 -15.91 -15.14
C GLU A 457 -2.32 -14.38 -14.92
N TRP A 458 -2.17 -13.63 -16.02
CA TRP A 458 -2.05 -12.17 -16.02
C TRP A 458 -3.28 -11.45 -15.45
N ASP A 459 -4.47 -12.00 -15.67
CA ASP A 459 -5.75 -11.43 -15.20
C ASP A 459 -5.87 -11.47 -13.66
N LEU A 460 -5.12 -12.37 -13.03
CA LEU A 460 -5.04 -12.55 -11.59
C LEU A 460 -3.86 -11.81 -10.96
N GLY A 461 -2.97 -11.28 -11.78
CA GLY A 461 -1.79 -10.58 -11.28
C GLY A 461 -0.70 -11.50 -10.75
N ILE A 462 -0.69 -12.80 -11.10
CA ILE A 462 0.32 -13.77 -10.61
C ILE A 462 1.72 -13.45 -11.14
N PRO A 463 1.94 -13.19 -12.44
CA PRO A 463 3.26 -12.76 -12.93
C PRO A 463 3.78 -11.50 -12.22
N GLN A 464 2.89 -10.56 -11.90
CA GLN A 464 3.22 -9.32 -11.20
C GLN A 464 3.67 -9.57 -9.76
N LEU A 465 3.28 -10.70 -9.14
CA LEU A 465 3.81 -11.08 -7.85
C LEU A 465 5.32 -11.30 -7.93
N SER A 466 5.87 -11.87 -9.00
CA SER A 466 7.32 -12.11 -9.13
C SER A 466 8.17 -10.86 -8.85
N ILE A 467 7.79 -9.69 -9.37
CA ILE A 467 8.49 -8.44 -9.10
C ILE A 467 8.27 -7.96 -7.67
N LYS A 468 7.02 -8.01 -7.17
CA LYS A 468 6.70 -7.67 -5.77
C LYS A 468 7.51 -8.53 -4.79
N MET A 469 7.73 -9.79 -5.14
CA MET A 469 8.52 -10.76 -4.41
C MET A 469 10.00 -10.39 -4.40
N LEU A 470 10.58 -10.05 -5.54
CA LEU A 470 11.97 -9.56 -5.62
C LEU A 470 12.17 -8.27 -4.81
N GLU A 471 11.21 -7.35 -4.86
CA GLU A 471 11.21 -6.14 -4.03
C GLU A 471 11.15 -6.46 -2.53
N ASP A 472 10.38 -7.47 -2.12
CA ASP A 472 10.32 -7.90 -0.71
C ASP A 472 11.62 -8.58 -0.26
N LEU A 473 12.26 -9.38 -1.12
CA LEU A 473 13.54 -10.05 -0.86
C LEU A 473 14.72 -9.07 -0.81
N ALA A 474 14.64 -7.97 -1.56
CA ALA A 474 15.67 -6.94 -1.56
C ALA A 474 15.71 -6.10 -0.25
N ASP A 475 14.74 -6.30 0.67
CA ASP A 475 14.53 -5.64 1.98
C ASP A 475 14.44 -4.09 1.96
N PRO A 476 13.28 -3.46 2.23
CA PRO A 476 13.12 -2.01 2.35
C PRO A 476 14.02 -1.28 3.37
N ALA A 477 14.46 -1.96 4.44
CA ALA A 477 15.45 -1.40 5.37
C ALA A 477 16.82 -1.18 4.68
N ILE A 478 17.05 -1.90 3.58
CA ILE A 478 18.21 -1.86 2.70
C ILE A 478 17.90 -1.08 1.40
N ILE A 479 16.71 -1.21 0.79
CA ILE A 479 16.33 -0.64 -0.54
C ILE A 479 16.18 0.88 -0.55
N ASN A 480 16.00 1.52 0.60
CA ASN A 480 16.09 2.98 0.62
C ASN A 480 17.44 3.49 0.09
N GLY A 481 18.43 2.59 -0.10
CA GLY A 481 19.49 2.71 -1.10
C GLY A 481 19.85 1.35 -1.66
N ILE A 482 19.30 1.11 -2.85
CA ILE A 482 19.48 -0.06 -3.70
C ILE A 482 20.79 -0.80 -3.41
N SER A 483 20.68 -1.93 -2.72
CA SER A 483 21.74 -2.92 -2.69
C SER A 483 21.81 -3.59 -4.06
N HIS A 484 22.55 -2.95 -4.99
CA HIS A 484 22.88 -3.49 -6.31
C HIS A 484 23.33 -4.96 -6.32
N PRO A 485 24.03 -5.50 -5.30
CA PRO A 485 24.44 -6.89 -5.31
C PRO A 485 23.30 -7.92 -5.44
N PHE A 486 22.09 -7.62 -4.94
CA PHE A 486 20.96 -8.56 -5.06
C PHE A 486 20.54 -8.77 -6.52
N PHE A 487 20.52 -7.69 -7.31
CA PHE A 487 20.12 -7.75 -8.71
C PHE A 487 21.20 -8.36 -9.63
N LYS A 488 22.42 -8.58 -9.13
CA LYS A 488 23.48 -9.30 -9.86
C LYS A 488 23.32 -10.82 -9.81
N ASP A 489 22.40 -11.34 -9.00
CA ASP A 489 22.12 -12.77 -8.96
C ASP A 489 21.43 -13.20 -10.27
N GLU A 490 22.00 -14.18 -10.96
CA GLU A 490 21.51 -14.65 -12.26
C GLU A 490 20.05 -15.15 -12.20
N LEU A 491 19.63 -15.73 -11.08
CA LEU A 491 18.26 -16.21 -10.94
C LEU A 491 17.29 -15.04 -10.71
N VAL A 492 17.71 -13.99 -9.99
CA VAL A 492 16.94 -12.74 -9.89
C VAL A 492 16.74 -12.12 -11.28
N TRP A 493 17.80 -12.08 -12.09
CA TRP A 493 17.72 -11.58 -13.46
C TRP A 493 16.83 -12.43 -14.35
N GLU A 494 16.92 -13.75 -14.24
CA GLU A 494 16.07 -14.69 -14.99
C GLU A 494 14.57 -14.45 -14.70
N VAL A 495 14.20 -14.20 -13.44
CA VAL A 495 12.82 -13.83 -13.07
C VAL A 495 12.39 -12.53 -13.77
N ILE A 496 13.22 -11.48 -13.69
CA ILE A 496 12.93 -10.16 -14.27
C ILE A 496 12.77 -10.25 -15.79
N ARG A 497 13.69 -10.95 -16.46
CA ARG A 497 13.66 -11.16 -17.91
C ARG A 497 12.44 -11.96 -18.33
N THR A 498 12.13 -13.05 -17.64
CA THR A 498 10.97 -13.89 -17.94
C THR A 498 9.66 -13.10 -17.82
N TYR A 499 9.51 -12.33 -16.74
CA TYR A 499 8.35 -11.45 -16.55
C TYR A 499 8.23 -10.40 -17.66
N TYR A 500 9.34 -9.74 -18.03
CA TYR A 500 9.36 -8.78 -19.13
C TYR A 500 8.96 -9.42 -20.46
N GLU A 501 9.59 -10.52 -20.86
CA GLU A 501 9.30 -11.17 -22.14
C GLU A 501 7.87 -11.69 -22.24
N ALA A 502 7.36 -12.32 -21.18
CA ALA A 502 5.99 -12.79 -21.12
C ALA A 502 4.99 -11.62 -21.22
N SER A 503 5.30 -10.49 -20.56
CA SER A 503 4.47 -9.28 -20.64
C SER A 503 4.39 -8.70 -22.07
N GLN A 504 5.48 -8.76 -22.85
CA GLN A 504 5.45 -8.23 -24.21
C GLN A 504 4.61 -9.10 -25.14
N LYS A 505 4.57 -10.42 -24.90
CA LYS A 505 3.84 -11.41 -25.72
C LYS A 505 2.35 -11.48 -25.41
N THR A 506 1.94 -11.21 -24.17
CA THR A 506 0.51 -11.33 -23.79
C THR A 506 -0.35 -10.18 -24.31
N VAL A 507 -1.60 -10.48 -24.65
CA VAL A 507 -2.64 -9.50 -25.03
C VAL A 507 -3.51 -9.07 -23.84
N LYS A 508 -3.36 -9.76 -22.69
CA LYS A 508 -4.16 -9.53 -21.47
C LYS A 508 -3.76 -8.25 -20.71
N ILE A 509 -2.64 -7.61 -21.09
CA ILE A 509 -2.18 -6.36 -20.48
C ILE A 509 -2.17 -5.22 -21.50
N ASN A 510 -2.56 -4.03 -21.05
CA ASN A 510 -2.58 -2.82 -21.86
C ASN A 510 -1.17 -2.22 -22.05
N ASP A 511 -1.03 -1.32 -23.03
CA ASP A 511 0.26 -0.71 -23.39
C ASP A 511 0.89 0.09 -22.26
N SER A 512 0.10 0.83 -21.47
CA SER A 512 0.60 1.57 -20.31
C SER A 512 1.26 0.64 -19.29
N ARG A 513 0.68 -0.54 -19.05
CA ARG A 513 1.29 -1.55 -18.19
C ARG A 513 2.54 -2.17 -18.81
N LYS A 514 2.57 -2.40 -20.13
CA LYS A 514 3.79 -2.85 -20.84
C LYS A 514 4.92 -1.84 -20.72
N ASP A 515 4.62 -0.55 -20.84
CA ASP A 515 5.59 0.52 -20.68
C ASP A 515 6.12 0.60 -19.25
N PHE A 516 5.26 0.42 -18.23
CA PHE A 516 5.69 0.30 -16.84
C PHE A 516 6.65 -0.88 -16.64
N ILE A 517 6.32 -2.07 -17.17
CA ILE A 517 7.15 -3.27 -17.06
C ILE A 517 8.48 -3.09 -17.83
N ARG A 518 8.46 -2.44 -18.99
CA ARG A 518 9.67 -2.10 -19.76
C ARG A 518 10.63 -1.22 -18.95
N ASN A 519 10.11 -0.24 -18.21
CA ASN A 519 10.91 0.58 -17.32
C ASN A 519 11.48 -0.24 -16.14
N GLN A 520 10.71 -1.16 -15.56
CA GLN A 520 11.20 -2.04 -14.49
C GLN A 520 12.32 -2.97 -14.97
N TYR A 521 12.17 -3.58 -16.15
CA TYR A 521 13.18 -4.41 -16.78
C TYR A 521 14.50 -3.65 -16.98
N ALA A 522 14.42 -2.45 -17.55
CA ALA A 522 15.60 -1.61 -17.77
C ALA A 522 16.25 -1.18 -16.45
N LEU A 523 15.46 -0.79 -15.44
CA LEU A 523 15.96 -0.39 -14.13
C LEU A 523 16.70 -1.53 -13.43
N TYR A 524 16.04 -2.68 -13.25
CA TYR A 524 16.61 -3.78 -12.48
C TYR A 524 17.74 -4.49 -13.22
N GLY A 525 17.69 -4.58 -14.55
CA GLY A 525 18.84 -5.10 -15.32
C GLY A 525 20.04 -4.16 -15.26
N ALA A 526 19.83 -2.85 -15.25
CA ALA A 526 20.91 -1.90 -15.02
C ALA A 526 21.48 -2.00 -13.59
N TYR A 527 20.63 -2.28 -12.58
CA TYR A 527 21.08 -2.54 -11.21
C TYR A 527 21.92 -3.82 -11.09
N GLY A 528 21.59 -4.85 -11.88
CA GLY A 528 22.31 -6.12 -11.97
C GLY A 528 23.50 -6.15 -12.92
N GLU A 529 23.81 -5.03 -13.58
CA GLU A 529 24.87 -4.93 -14.60
C GLU A 529 24.63 -5.78 -15.87
N HIS A 530 23.38 -6.13 -16.16
CA HIS A 530 22.97 -6.83 -17.40
C HIS A 530 22.86 -5.89 -18.61
N PHE A 531 23.88 -5.03 -18.78
CA PHE A 531 23.82 -3.89 -19.70
C PHE A 531 23.61 -4.30 -21.16
N GLU A 532 24.23 -5.40 -21.62
CA GLU A 532 24.05 -5.89 -22.99
C GLU A 532 22.58 -6.15 -23.33
N GLU A 533 21.82 -6.69 -22.37
CA GLU A 533 20.41 -7.02 -22.54
C GLU A 533 19.50 -5.79 -22.41
N VAL A 534 19.78 -4.86 -21.49
CA VAL A 534 18.90 -3.70 -21.26
C VAL A 534 19.20 -2.48 -22.12
N SER A 535 20.38 -2.35 -22.70
CA SER A 535 20.76 -1.19 -23.51
C SER A 535 19.80 -0.85 -24.66
N PRO A 536 19.29 -1.82 -25.45
CA PRO A 536 18.29 -1.53 -26.47
C PRO A 536 17.02 -0.89 -25.90
N VAL A 537 16.59 -1.34 -24.72
CA VAL A 537 15.41 -0.82 -24.02
C VAL A 537 15.68 0.57 -23.47
N LEU A 538 16.85 0.82 -22.90
CA LEU A 538 17.25 2.15 -22.41
C LEU A 538 17.30 3.20 -23.54
N ILE A 539 17.77 2.83 -24.73
CA ILE A 539 17.76 3.70 -25.91
C ILE A 539 16.32 4.03 -26.34
N ASP A 540 15.42 3.05 -26.29
CA ASP A 540 14.00 3.25 -26.58
C ASP A 540 13.34 4.19 -25.56
N LEU A 541 13.55 3.95 -24.27
CA LEU A 541 13.02 4.78 -23.18
C LEU A 541 13.54 6.23 -23.23
N LYS A 542 14.80 6.45 -23.63
CA LYS A 542 15.32 7.82 -23.85
C LYS A 542 14.56 8.58 -24.94
N LYS A 543 14.01 7.88 -25.93
CA LYS A 543 13.21 8.48 -27.02
C LYS A 543 11.74 8.65 -26.63
N ASN A 544 11.16 7.64 -25.97
CA ASN A 544 9.73 7.57 -25.68
C ASN A 544 9.35 8.14 -24.30
N GLY A 545 10.33 8.39 -23.44
CA GLY A 545 10.15 8.87 -22.07
C GLY A 545 10.31 7.75 -21.04
N TYR A 546 10.93 8.12 -19.91
CA TYR A 546 11.02 7.26 -18.73
C TYR A 546 9.77 7.39 -17.88
N ASN A 547 9.35 6.28 -17.25
CA ASN A 547 8.30 6.30 -16.23
C ASN A 547 8.92 6.54 -14.84
N TYR A 548 8.79 7.75 -14.31
CA TYR A 548 9.34 8.13 -13.01
C TYR A 548 8.57 7.55 -11.80
N ASP A 549 7.47 6.83 -12.02
CA ASP A 549 6.89 5.96 -10.97
C ASP A 549 7.74 4.70 -10.74
N VAL A 550 8.62 4.36 -11.70
CA VAL A 550 9.59 3.25 -11.61
C VAL A 550 10.98 3.78 -11.28
N TRP A 551 11.42 4.82 -11.98
CA TRP A 551 12.76 5.38 -11.79
C TRP A 551 12.81 6.34 -10.60
N PRO A 552 13.67 6.09 -9.60
CA PRO A 552 13.66 6.86 -8.34
C PRO A 552 14.05 8.33 -8.51
N SER A 553 14.83 8.67 -9.55
CA SER A 553 15.12 10.05 -9.93
C SER A 553 15.66 10.16 -11.34
N GLU A 554 15.56 11.36 -11.93
CA GLU A 554 16.20 11.70 -13.20
C GLU A 554 17.73 11.45 -13.16
N GLY A 555 18.39 11.80 -12.05
CA GLY A 555 19.84 11.63 -11.90
C GLY A 555 20.28 10.16 -11.93
N ILE A 556 19.56 9.29 -11.21
CA ILE A 556 19.80 7.85 -11.20
C ILE A 556 19.50 7.24 -12.58
N THR A 557 18.42 7.71 -13.23
CA THR A 557 18.05 7.27 -14.59
C THR A 557 19.16 7.53 -15.60
N TYR A 558 19.66 8.78 -15.65
CA TYR A 558 20.73 9.14 -16.58
C TYR A 558 22.03 8.41 -16.26
N TYR A 559 22.37 8.25 -14.97
CA TYR A 559 23.55 7.49 -14.58
C TYR A 559 23.51 6.06 -15.10
N TYR A 560 22.41 5.34 -14.91
CA TYR A 560 22.31 3.94 -15.37
C TYR A 560 22.22 3.80 -16.88
N HIS A 561 21.54 4.74 -17.54
CA HIS A 561 21.55 4.83 -19.00
C HIS A 561 22.99 4.99 -19.53
N ASP A 562 23.75 5.95 -19.00
CA ASP A 562 25.10 6.22 -19.45
C ASP A 562 26.07 5.09 -19.07
N LEU A 563 25.91 4.50 -17.89
CA LEU A 563 26.71 3.35 -17.49
C LEU A 563 26.50 2.17 -18.46
N ALA A 564 25.25 1.84 -18.79
CA ALA A 564 24.95 0.76 -19.73
C ALA A 564 25.53 1.02 -21.13
N LEU A 565 25.33 2.22 -21.66
CA LEU A 565 25.83 2.56 -23.00
C LEU A 565 27.35 2.72 -23.06
N SER A 566 28.01 3.12 -21.96
CA SER A 566 29.48 3.17 -21.92
C SER A 566 30.12 1.80 -22.13
N GLN A 567 29.41 0.72 -21.79
CA GLN A 567 29.90 -0.66 -21.90
C GLN A 567 29.46 -1.36 -23.19
N THR A 568 28.37 -0.92 -23.81
CA THR A 568 27.69 -1.67 -24.87
C THR A 568 27.53 -0.92 -26.19
N ALA A 569 27.53 0.41 -26.16
CA ALA A 569 27.50 1.20 -27.38
C ALA A 569 28.88 1.19 -28.07
N SER A 570 28.94 1.75 -29.28
CA SER A 570 30.19 1.92 -30.03
C SER A 570 30.35 3.36 -30.52
N GLY A 571 31.59 3.79 -30.74
CA GLY A 571 31.90 5.10 -31.32
C GLY A 571 31.57 6.25 -30.35
N GLU A 572 31.00 7.33 -30.88
CA GLU A 572 30.78 8.58 -30.15
C GLU A 572 29.84 8.42 -28.94
N THR A 573 28.77 7.63 -29.08
CA THR A 573 27.83 7.40 -27.96
C THR A 573 28.52 6.71 -26.78
N GLN A 574 29.39 5.73 -27.05
CA GLN A 574 30.14 5.05 -26.01
C GLN A 574 31.08 6.01 -25.28
N GLN A 575 31.87 6.78 -26.04
CA GLN A 575 32.82 7.75 -25.49
C GLN A 575 32.11 8.81 -24.64
N TRP A 576 30.97 9.32 -25.09
CA TRP A 576 30.20 10.31 -24.35
C TRP A 576 29.65 9.75 -23.03
N CYS A 577 29.05 8.56 -23.06
CA CYS A 577 28.51 7.91 -21.88
C CYS A 577 29.62 7.48 -20.90
N GLU A 578 30.77 7.00 -21.40
CA GLU A 578 31.95 6.68 -20.59
C GLU A 578 32.48 7.94 -19.90
N LEU A 579 32.59 9.05 -20.63
CA LEU A 579 32.99 10.33 -20.07
C LEU A 579 32.05 10.78 -18.94
N GLN A 580 30.74 10.72 -19.15
CA GLN A 580 29.76 11.15 -18.15
C GLN A 580 29.82 10.30 -16.88
N THR A 581 29.97 8.99 -17.02
CA THR A 581 30.16 8.06 -15.89
C THR A 581 31.46 8.35 -15.14
N THR A 582 32.56 8.47 -15.87
CA THR A 582 33.92 8.72 -15.35
C THR A 582 33.98 10.05 -14.58
N MET A 583 33.41 11.10 -15.17
CA MET A 583 33.29 12.40 -14.52
C MET A 583 32.45 12.29 -13.24
N SER A 584 31.31 11.59 -13.28
CA SER A 584 30.46 11.36 -12.10
C SER A 584 31.17 10.61 -10.97
N GLN A 585 32.14 9.75 -11.30
CA GLN A 585 33.01 9.04 -10.36
C GLN A 585 34.19 9.89 -9.86
N GLY A 586 34.43 11.07 -10.46
CA GLY A 586 35.55 11.95 -10.10
C GLY A 586 36.90 11.54 -10.69
N ASP A 587 36.93 10.63 -11.68
CA ASP A 587 38.16 10.22 -12.37
C ASP A 587 38.49 11.20 -13.51
N LEU A 588 39.02 12.35 -13.13
CA LEU A 588 39.30 13.46 -14.05
C LEU A 588 40.40 13.14 -15.07
N ASP A 589 41.29 12.19 -14.76
CA ASP A 589 42.37 11.80 -15.65
C ASP A 589 41.87 10.91 -16.77
N ARG A 590 41.01 9.93 -16.46
CA ARG A 590 40.34 9.14 -17.49
C ARG A 590 39.40 9.99 -18.34
N ALA A 591 38.69 10.95 -17.72
CA ALA A 591 37.85 11.90 -18.46
C ALA A 591 38.66 12.72 -19.48
N GLN A 592 39.85 13.21 -19.07
CA GLN A 592 40.76 13.90 -19.97
C GLN A 592 41.19 12.99 -21.14
N GLU A 593 41.60 11.76 -20.86
CA GLU A 593 42.04 10.81 -21.88
C GLU A 593 40.95 10.56 -22.94
N ILE A 594 39.68 10.43 -22.52
CA ILE A 594 38.54 10.27 -23.44
C ILE A 594 38.41 11.50 -24.34
N THR A 595 38.39 12.71 -23.76
CA THR A 595 38.21 13.96 -24.53
C THR A 595 39.39 14.33 -25.43
N ASP A 596 40.59 13.86 -25.13
CA ASP A 596 41.77 14.06 -25.97
C ASP A 596 41.64 13.34 -27.33
N ASN A 597 40.83 12.28 -27.39
CA ASN A 597 40.60 11.47 -28.58
C ASN A 597 39.42 11.95 -29.45
N TRP A 598 38.72 13.03 -29.07
CA TRP A 598 37.57 13.54 -29.83
C TRP A 598 37.97 14.26 -31.12
N ASP A 599 37.12 14.14 -32.15
CA ASP A 599 37.24 14.95 -33.37
C ASP A 599 36.68 16.35 -33.13
N LYS A 600 37.57 17.26 -32.75
CA LYS A 600 37.26 18.67 -32.41
C LYS A 600 37.02 19.53 -33.67
N SER A 601 36.89 18.93 -34.85
CA SER A 601 36.61 19.66 -36.10
C SER A 601 35.13 20.03 -36.25
N ASP A 602 34.22 19.32 -35.59
CA ASP A 602 32.80 19.66 -35.50
C ASP A 602 32.57 20.78 -34.45
N PRO A 603 31.95 21.92 -34.82
CA PRO A 603 31.64 23.00 -33.89
C PRO A 603 30.80 22.58 -32.68
N GLU A 604 29.85 21.65 -32.83
CA GLU A 604 29.00 21.19 -31.72
C GLU A 604 29.84 20.36 -30.73
N VAL A 605 30.67 19.44 -31.24
CA VAL A 605 31.61 18.65 -30.44
C VAL A 605 32.63 19.54 -29.74
N MET A 606 33.11 20.59 -30.41
CA MET A 606 34.05 21.54 -29.83
C MET A 606 33.43 22.35 -28.69
N GLU A 607 32.16 22.76 -28.82
CA GLU A 607 31.44 23.45 -27.75
C GLU A 607 31.31 22.57 -26.50
N ASP A 608 30.93 21.30 -26.68
CA ASP A 608 30.85 20.36 -25.57
C ASP A 608 32.22 20.00 -24.99
N TYR A 609 33.25 19.83 -25.82
CA TYR A 609 34.64 19.65 -25.39
C TYR A 609 35.09 20.78 -24.45
N LEU A 610 34.89 22.04 -24.84
CA LEU A 610 35.30 23.20 -24.04
C LEU A 610 34.60 23.22 -22.68
N ARG A 611 33.31 22.84 -22.63
CA ARG A 611 32.54 22.76 -21.37
C ARG A 611 33.08 21.66 -20.47
N ILE A 612 33.32 20.47 -21.02
CA ILE A 612 33.83 19.34 -20.26
C ILE A 612 35.23 19.63 -19.76
N GLN A 613 36.08 20.25 -20.58
CA GLN A 613 37.41 20.69 -20.17
C GLN A 613 37.33 21.68 -19.00
N ALA A 614 36.40 22.65 -19.03
CA ALA A 614 36.16 23.55 -17.91
C ALA A 614 35.75 22.78 -16.63
N GLY A 615 34.91 21.74 -16.76
CA GLY A 615 34.55 20.84 -15.67
C GLY A 615 35.75 20.07 -15.11
N ILE A 616 36.57 19.47 -15.97
CA ILE A 616 37.80 18.74 -15.61
C ILE A 616 38.77 19.67 -14.87
N ASP A 617 39.01 20.86 -15.42
CA ASP A 617 39.91 21.86 -14.86
C ASP A 617 39.41 22.33 -13.49
N LEU A 618 38.11 22.55 -13.34
CA LEU A 618 37.49 22.90 -12.07
C LEU A 618 37.66 21.80 -11.03
N GLY A 619 37.46 20.53 -11.40
CA GLY A 619 37.66 19.39 -10.53
C GLY A 619 39.11 19.24 -10.08
N ARG A 620 40.08 19.38 -11.01
CA ARG A 620 41.51 19.34 -10.70
C ARG A 620 41.93 20.49 -9.80
N LYS A 621 41.36 21.69 -10.05
CA LYS A 621 41.56 22.85 -9.18
C LYS A 621 41.05 22.59 -7.76
N LEU A 622 39.86 22.01 -7.61
CA LEU A 622 39.32 21.59 -6.31
C LEU A 622 40.24 20.57 -5.61
N GLN A 623 40.72 19.54 -6.31
CA GLN A 623 41.63 18.54 -5.74
C GLN A 623 42.95 19.15 -5.25
N LYS A 624 43.47 20.14 -5.98
CA LYS A 624 44.73 20.84 -5.68
C LYS A 624 44.58 21.87 -4.56
N GLU A 625 43.57 22.74 -4.64
CA GLU A 625 43.38 23.87 -3.72
C GLU A 625 42.60 23.48 -2.46
N LYS A 626 41.97 22.29 -2.45
CA LYS A 626 41.07 21.76 -1.41
C LYS A 626 39.81 22.60 -1.16
N GLU A 627 39.78 23.85 -1.59
CA GLU A 627 38.63 24.75 -1.47
C GLU A 627 38.57 25.65 -2.70
N ILE A 628 37.40 25.72 -3.33
CA ILE A 628 37.16 26.62 -4.47
C ILE A 628 35.87 27.41 -4.26
N LYS A 629 35.91 28.71 -4.59
CA LYS A 629 34.72 29.51 -4.83
C LYS A 629 34.32 29.34 -6.30
N ILE A 630 33.12 28.82 -6.55
CA ILE A 630 32.57 28.66 -7.89
C ILE A 630 31.90 29.98 -8.29
N THR A 631 32.55 30.74 -9.18
CA THR A 631 31.94 31.97 -9.70
C THR A 631 30.80 31.63 -10.67
N PRO A 632 29.83 32.55 -10.89
CA PRO A 632 28.76 32.32 -11.86
C PRO A 632 29.26 32.01 -13.27
N GLU A 633 30.38 32.61 -13.71
CA GLU A 633 30.98 32.33 -15.02
C GLU A 633 31.55 30.92 -15.08
N ILE A 634 32.29 30.48 -14.05
CA ILE A 634 32.80 29.11 -13.96
C ILE A 634 31.62 28.13 -13.96
N PHE A 635 30.55 28.45 -13.23
CA PHE A 635 29.33 27.63 -13.19
C PHE A 635 28.69 27.53 -14.57
N ILE A 636 28.47 28.63 -15.29
CA ILE A 636 27.84 28.59 -16.61
C ILE A 636 28.73 27.89 -17.65
N GLN A 637 30.05 28.07 -17.57
CA GLN A 637 31.00 27.44 -18.49
C GLN A 637 31.11 25.92 -18.30
N SER A 638 30.99 25.44 -17.05
CA SER A 638 31.21 24.02 -16.73
C SER A 638 29.95 23.16 -16.82
N PHE A 639 28.76 23.75 -17.02
CA PHE A 639 27.47 23.06 -16.93
C PHE A 639 26.71 23.17 -18.26
N ALA A 640 26.29 22.02 -18.81
CA ALA A 640 25.67 21.96 -20.13
C ALA A 640 24.29 22.64 -20.21
N ARG A 641 24.01 23.31 -21.34
CA ARG A 641 22.69 23.87 -21.71
C ARG A 641 22.07 24.84 -20.68
N MET A 642 22.95 25.53 -19.96
CA MET A 642 22.59 26.47 -18.90
C MET A 642 22.23 27.87 -19.38
N SER A 643 22.74 28.29 -20.55
CA SER A 643 22.60 29.65 -21.08
C SER A 643 21.16 30.13 -21.21
N ASP A 644 20.22 29.20 -21.33
CA ASP A 644 18.82 29.52 -21.61
C ASP A 644 18.05 29.90 -20.34
N ILE A 645 18.55 29.49 -19.17
CA ILE A 645 17.89 29.67 -17.88
C ILE A 645 18.78 30.30 -16.81
N ALA A 646 20.10 30.36 -17.02
CA ALA A 646 21.05 30.91 -16.05
C ALA A 646 21.90 32.04 -16.65
N SER A 647 22.13 33.06 -15.84
CA SER A 647 22.95 34.22 -16.19
C SER A 647 23.87 34.62 -15.04
N ALA A 648 25.07 35.09 -15.39
CA ALA A 648 26.02 35.67 -14.46
C ALA A 648 25.80 37.19 -14.36
N GLU A 649 25.62 37.70 -13.15
CA GLU A 649 25.58 39.13 -12.83
C GLU A 649 26.58 39.44 -11.71
N GLY A 650 27.85 39.57 -12.07
CA GLY A 650 28.94 39.67 -11.08
C GLY A 650 29.06 38.36 -10.28
N ASP A 651 28.99 38.45 -8.95
CA ASP A 651 29.06 37.27 -8.06
C ASP A 651 27.71 36.53 -7.91
N ILE A 652 26.67 36.93 -8.66
CA ILE A 652 25.33 36.34 -8.59
C ILE A 652 25.10 35.42 -9.78
N LEU A 653 24.86 34.14 -9.49
CA LEU A 653 24.30 33.20 -10.45
C LEU A 653 22.78 33.28 -10.35
N ARG A 654 22.12 33.84 -11.37
CA ARG A 654 20.66 33.93 -11.42
C ARG A 654 20.10 32.83 -12.29
N ILE A 655 19.21 32.01 -11.73
CA ILE A 655 18.44 30.99 -12.44
C ILE A 655 17.01 31.53 -12.58
N ARG A 656 16.50 31.58 -13.81
CA ARG A 656 15.15 32.05 -14.15
C ARG A 656 14.38 30.96 -14.86
N MET A 657 13.23 30.61 -14.29
CA MET A 657 12.36 29.54 -14.74
C MET A 657 11.00 30.12 -15.13
N LYS A 658 10.46 29.69 -16.27
CA LYS A 658 9.08 29.97 -16.67
C LYS A 658 8.15 28.93 -16.06
N GLU A 659 6.86 29.26 -16.02
CA GLU A 659 5.80 28.36 -15.56
C GLU A 659 5.88 27.01 -16.29
N GLY A 660 5.87 25.92 -15.51
CA GLY A 660 5.99 24.56 -16.03
C GLY A 660 7.42 24.09 -16.30
N ASP A 661 8.43 24.98 -16.28
CA ASP A 661 9.83 24.55 -16.43
C ASP A 661 10.23 23.64 -15.25
N ASN A 662 10.90 22.53 -15.56
CA ASN A 662 11.55 21.64 -14.61
C ASN A 662 12.98 21.38 -15.13
N LYS A 663 14.00 21.84 -14.40
CA LYS A 663 15.39 21.80 -14.85
C LYS A 663 16.31 21.38 -13.72
N ILE A 664 17.27 20.50 -14.04
CA ILE A 664 18.33 20.04 -13.14
C ILE A 664 19.69 20.55 -13.63
N LEU A 665 20.49 21.08 -12.71
CA LEU A 665 21.82 21.64 -12.94
C LEU A 665 22.81 20.76 -12.21
N LEU A 666 23.51 19.89 -12.94
CA LEU A 666 24.35 18.82 -12.39
C LEU A 666 25.80 19.28 -12.30
N CYS A 667 26.41 19.19 -11.13
CA CYS A 667 27.86 19.35 -11.00
C CYS A 667 28.55 18.33 -11.91
N PRO A 668 29.50 18.76 -12.77
CA PRO A 668 29.99 17.90 -13.83
C PRO A 668 30.82 16.74 -13.30
N PHE A 669 31.39 16.82 -12.10
CA PHE A 669 32.24 15.78 -11.54
C PHE A 669 31.85 15.37 -10.11
N GLY A 670 32.12 14.12 -9.77
CA GLY A 670 31.94 13.59 -8.43
C GLY A 670 33.09 13.87 -7.49
N PHE A 671 32.77 13.94 -6.20
CA PHE A 671 33.75 14.01 -5.12
C PHE A 671 33.23 13.30 -3.87
N GLU A 672 34.16 12.96 -2.98
CA GLU A 672 33.89 12.43 -1.64
C GLU A 672 34.36 13.44 -0.58
N ASN A 673 33.80 13.35 0.62
CA ASN A 673 34.24 14.13 1.79
C ASN A 673 34.34 15.62 1.45
N ALA A 674 33.20 16.26 1.21
CA ALA A 674 33.16 17.66 0.81
C ALA A 674 32.06 18.44 1.52
N VAL A 675 32.32 19.71 1.73
CA VAL A 675 31.36 20.71 2.19
C VAL A 675 30.99 21.58 1.00
N ILE A 676 29.71 21.58 0.66
CA ILE A 676 29.12 22.44 -0.36
C ILE A 676 28.30 23.47 0.41
N SER A 677 28.58 24.76 0.21
CA SER A 677 27.82 25.82 0.85
C SER A 677 27.51 26.94 -0.11
N GLY A 678 26.41 27.65 0.11
CA GLY A 678 26.06 28.83 -0.65
C GLY A 678 24.94 29.60 0.00
N THR A 679 24.57 30.71 -0.63
CA THR A 679 23.45 31.55 -0.22
C THR A 679 22.42 31.59 -1.34
N LEU A 680 21.17 31.29 -1.02
CA LEU A 680 20.03 31.32 -1.93
C LEU A 680 19.16 32.55 -1.65
N LYS A 681 18.62 33.17 -2.68
CA LYS A 681 17.58 34.18 -2.55
C LYS A 681 16.53 33.97 -3.63
N PHE A 682 15.27 33.94 -3.25
CA PHE A 682 14.17 33.60 -4.14
C PHE A 682 13.37 34.84 -4.54
N LYS A 683 12.81 34.81 -5.76
CA LYS A 683 11.76 35.73 -6.21
C LYS A 683 10.68 34.92 -6.92
N GLY A 684 9.42 35.09 -6.52
CA GLY A 684 8.28 34.35 -7.06
C GLY A 684 7.97 33.04 -6.32
N GLN A 685 6.97 32.31 -6.81
CA GLN A 685 6.51 31.05 -6.23
C GLN A 685 7.07 29.86 -7.01
N GLY A 686 7.70 28.92 -6.31
CA GLY A 686 8.31 27.75 -6.92
C GLY A 686 8.94 26.82 -5.91
N VAL A 687 9.70 25.86 -6.44
CA VAL A 687 10.51 24.91 -5.69
C VAL A 687 11.94 24.97 -6.16
N PHE A 688 12.85 24.89 -5.21
CA PHE A 688 14.27 24.73 -5.46
C PHE A 688 14.82 23.60 -4.61
N LYS A 689 15.51 22.64 -5.19
CA LYS A 689 16.21 21.58 -4.48
C LYS A 689 17.71 21.79 -4.56
N VAL A 690 18.40 21.64 -3.43
CA VAL A 690 19.86 21.42 -3.41
C VAL A 690 20.08 19.95 -3.13
N ILE A 691 20.54 19.22 -4.12
CA ILE A 691 20.70 17.76 -4.11
C ILE A 691 22.16 17.43 -3.80
N ALA A 692 22.40 16.66 -2.74
CA ALA A 692 23.73 16.24 -2.34
C ALA A 692 24.31 15.14 -3.25
N ASN A 693 23.46 14.24 -3.76
CA ASN A 693 23.86 13.09 -4.57
C ASN A 693 23.07 13.07 -5.87
N CYS A 694 23.68 13.51 -6.99
CA CYS A 694 22.95 13.69 -8.24
C CYS A 694 23.31 12.70 -9.37
N ARG A 695 24.44 11.98 -9.27
CA ARG A 695 24.93 11.03 -10.30
C ARG A 695 25.71 9.85 -9.71
N ALA A 696 25.09 9.11 -8.81
CA ALA A 696 25.61 7.85 -8.31
C ALA A 696 24.44 6.95 -7.93
N PRO A 697 24.66 5.64 -7.73
CA PRO A 697 23.71 4.73 -7.08
C PRO A 697 23.55 5.04 -5.58
N GLN A 698 23.32 6.30 -5.26
CA GLN A 698 23.08 6.84 -3.93
C GLN A 698 21.69 7.46 -3.94
N ASP A 699 21.01 7.39 -2.81
CA ASP A 699 19.73 8.04 -2.65
C ASP A 699 19.87 9.54 -2.82
N GLU A 700 18.86 10.11 -3.46
CA GLU A 700 18.74 11.55 -3.61
C GLU A 700 18.44 12.14 -2.23
N VAL A 701 19.46 12.63 -1.52
CA VAL A 701 19.28 13.44 -0.32
C VAL A 701 19.32 14.90 -0.73
N SER A 702 18.28 15.65 -0.41
CA SER A 702 18.17 17.05 -0.81
C SER A 702 17.56 17.95 0.26
N LEU A 703 17.93 19.24 0.18
CA LEU A 703 17.19 20.33 0.80
C LEU A 703 16.14 20.81 -0.20
N PHE A 704 14.87 20.58 0.09
CA PHE A 704 13.74 20.97 -0.74
C PHE A 704 13.15 22.29 -0.22
N TYR A 705 13.38 23.40 -0.92
CA TYR A 705 12.84 24.71 -0.59
C TYR A 705 11.52 24.93 -1.31
N SER A 706 10.44 25.18 -0.57
CA SER A 706 9.13 25.54 -1.11
C SER A 706 8.76 26.97 -0.74
N THR A 707 8.84 27.90 -1.69
CA THR A 707 8.48 29.31 -1.42
C THR A 707 6.97 29.51 -1.31
N LYS A 708 6.16 28.59 -1.85
CA LYS A 708 4.70 28.58 -1.67
C LYS A 708 4.29 28.22 -0.24
N ARG A 709 5.03 27.29 0.39
CA ARG A 709 4.77 26.85 1.78
C ARG A 709 5.59 27.61 2.82
N ASN A 710 6.57 28.41 2.40
CA ASN A 710 7.54 29.05 3.29
C ASN A 710 8.27 28.03 4.18
N GLU A 711 8.62 26.88 3.61
CA GLU A 711 9.31 25.79 4.33
C GLU A 711 10.48 25.25 3.52
N VAL A 712 11.49 24.76 4.22
CA VAL A 712 12.52 23.88 3.67
C VAL A 712 12.39 22.51 4.32
N TYR A 713 12.52 21.46 3.51
CA TYR A 713 12.41 20.07 3.94
C TYR A 713 13.73 19.34 3.74
N LEU A 714 14.05 18.44 4.67
CA LEU A 714 14.95 17.34 4.37
C LEU A 714 14.15 16.32 3.56
N GLN A 715 14.54 16.12 2.32
CA GLN A 715 13.94 15.13 1.44
C GLN A 715 14.96 14.02 1.15
N ARG A 716 14.49 12.76 1.19
CA ARG A 716 15.22 11.59 0.68
C ARG A 716 14.33 10.90 -0.35
N ASN A 717 14.78 10.83 -1.59
CA ASN A 717 13.95 10.40 -2.72
C ASN A 717 12.62 11.19 -2.71
N ASP A 718 11.48 10.52 -2.64
CA ASP A 718 10.15 11.18 -2.56
C ASP A 718 9.64 11.41 -1.13
N SER A 719 10.39 10.97 -0.11
CA SER A 719 9.96 11.09 1.28
C SER A 719 10.47 12.37 1.95
N PHE A 720 9.54 13.14 2.53
CA PHE A 720 9.86 14.26 3.41
C PHE A 720 10.14 13.76 4.83
N LEU A 721 11.36 13.97 5.31
CA LEU A 721 11.81 13.46 6.60
C LEU A 721 11.62 14.48 7.73
N LYS A 722 11.93 15.74 7.46
CA LYS A 722 11.88 16.86 8.41
C LYS A 722 11.56 18.17 7.68
N SER A 723 11.02 19.16 8.37
CA SER A 723 10.82 20.51 7.83
C SER A 723 11.14 21.60 8.86
N THR A 724 11.55 22.76 8.37
CA THR A 724 11.63 24.01 9.16
C THR A 724 11.09 25.19 8.33
N PRO A 725 10.43 26.18 8.96
CA PRO A 725 10.01 27.39 8.28
C PRO A 725 11.19 28.19 7.72
N ILE A 726 10.94 28.92 6.63
CA ILE A 726 11.87 29.86 6.00
C ILE A 726 11.20 31.19 5.66
N ASP A 727 12.00 32.24 5.48
CA ASP A 727 11.54 33.54 4.98
C ASP A 727 12.08 33.75 3.56
N PRO A 728 11.28 33.49 2.50
CA PRO A 728 11.77 33.57 1.12
C PRO A 728 12.17 34.98 0.68
N SER A 729 11.82 36.02 1.46
CA SER A 729 12.25 37.40 1.19
C SER A 729 13.71 37.67 1.60
N LYS A 730 14.27 36.81 2.45
CA LYS A 730 15.65 36.89 2.92
C LYS A 730 16.55 35.95 2.14
N SER A 731 17.83 36.30 2.13
CA SER A 731 18.88 35.37 1.75
C SER A 731 18.93 34.22 2.75
N MET A 732 19.18 33.01 2.26
CA MET A 732 19.23 31.78 3.04
C MET A 732 20.52 31.03 2.78
N ARG A 733 21.30 30.79 3.83
CA ARG A 733 22.47 29.92 3.75
C ARG A 733 22.07 28.45 3.76
N PHE A 734 22.77 27.67 2.96
CA PHE A 734 22.75 26.22 3.00
C PHE A 734 24.17 25.68 3.13
N GLN A 735 24.27 24.51 3.74
CA GLN A 735 25.51 23.74 3.78
C GLN A 735 25.18 22.25 3.71
N ILE A 736 25.87 21.54 2.82
CA ILE A 736 25.80 20.10 2.65
C ILE A 736 27.19 19.57 2.92
N LEU A 737 27.34 18.85 4.03
CA LEU A 737 28.52 18.09 4.36
C LEU A 737 28.30 16.66 3.86
N LYS A 738 28.94 16.34 2.75
CA LYS A 738 28.98 15.00 2.16
C LYS A 738 30.13 14.22 2.78
N LEU A 739 29.83 13.11 3.43
CA LEU A 739 30.80 12.20 4.05
C LEU A 739 30.73 10.84 3.36
N LYS A 740 31.80 10.06 3.47
CA LYS A 740 31.77 8.64 3.12
C LYS A 740 30.67 7.94 3.95
N GLY A 741 29.58 7.54 3.30
CA GLY A 741 28.43 6.89 3.94
C GLY A 741 27.36 7.81 4.53
N GLY A 742 27.37 9.12 4.24
CA GLY A 742 26.33 10.02 4.76
C GLY A 742 26.36 11.46 4.26
N CYS A 743 25.29 12.18 4.57
CA CYS A 743 25.17 13.61 4.34
C CYS A 743 24.66 14.28 5.63
N LEU A 744 25.29 15.38 6.02
CA LEU A 744 24.77 16.31 7.02
C LEU A 744 24.35 17.58 6.28
N LEU A 745 23.09 17.96 6.42
CA LEU A 745 22.50 19.10 5.74
C LEU A 745 22.13 20.14 6.80
N MET A 746 22.49 21.39 6.53
CA MET A 746 22.26 22.51 7.43
C MET A 746 21.62 23.66 6.65
N VAL A 747 20.65 24.30 7.32
CA VAL A 747 19.97 25.50 6.85
C VAL A 747 20.17 26.62 7.87
N GLU A 748 20.03 27.87 7.45
CA GLU A 748 20.34 29.07 8.25
C GLU A 748 19.62 29.15 9.62
N SER A 749 18.52 28.43 9.82
CA SER A 749 17.88 28.30 11.15
C SER A 749 18.79 27.66 12.21
N GLY A 750 19.94 27.10 11.81
CA GLY A 750 20.87 26.39 12.69
C GLY A 750 20.48 24.93 12.90
N GLU A 751 19.39 24.48 12.27
CA GLU A 751 19.01 23.07 12.30
C GLU A 751 20.00 22.22 11.50
N GLN A 752 20.44 21.13 12.14
CA GLN A 752 21.32 20.15 11.54
C GLN A 752 20.54 18.85 11.33
N TRP A 753 20.55 18.36 10.10
CA TRP A 753 19.89 17.13 9.72
C TRP A 753 20.90 16.13 9.17
N GLN A 754 20.98 14.96 9.80
CA GLN A 754 21.84 13.88 9.36
C GLN A 754 21.01 12.84 8.59
N SER A 755 21.56 12.38 7.46
CA SER A 755 21.06 11.24 6.71
C SER A 755 22.25 10.33 6.36
N GLN A 756 22.17 9.03 6.65
CA GLN A 756 23.19 8.08 6.20
C GLN A 756 22.92 7.71 4.74
N ALA A 757 23.95 7.70 3.90
CA ALA A 757 23.86 7.23 2.51
C ALA A 757 24.22 5.74 2.50
N TYR A 758 23.46 4.92 1.77
CA TYR A 758 23.67 3.46 1.79
C TYR A 758 24.95 3.03 1.08
N THR A 759 25.36 3.76 0.05
CA THR A 759 26.56 3.44 -0.72
C THR A 759 27.59 4.56 -0.57
N ALA A 760 28.85 4.20 -0.42
CA ALA A 760 29.98 5.12 -0.48
C ALA A 760 30.48 5.19 -1.92
N ALA A 761 29.88 6.08 -2.71
CA ALA A 761 30.32 6.39 -4.07
C ALA A 761 30.60 7.90 -4.20
N PRO A 762 31.65 8.29 -4.92
CA PRO A 762 31.76 9.66 -5.41
C PRO A 762 30.52 10.02 -6.22
N SER A 763 30.02 11.22 -6.01
CA SER A 763 28.87 11.76 -6.73
C SER A 763 28.99 13.27 -6.76
N GLY A 764 28.48 13.89 -7.82
CA GLY A 764 28.30 15.33 -7.84
C GLY A 764 27.14 15.76 -6.94
N PHE A 765 26.97 17.08 -6.84
CA PHE A 765 25.77 17.73 -6.31
C PHE A 765 24.97 18.38 -7.45
N ALA A 766 23.70 18.68 -7.21
CA ALA A 766 22.89 19.36 -8.20
C ALA A 766 21.95 20.40 -7.61
N PHE A 767 21.51 21.30 -8.47
CA PHE A 767 20.37 22.17 -8.19
C PHE A 767 19.21 21.73 -9.07
N LYS A 768 18.01 21.57 -8.52
CA LYS A 768 16.80 21.33 -9.32
C LYS A 768 15.81 22.45 -9.05
N ALA A 769 15.38 23.15 -10.10
CA ALA A 769 14.40 24.21 -9.98
C ALA A 769 13.11 23.81 -10.69
N HIS A 770 11.97 24.19 -10.11
CA HIS A 770 10.66 24.02 -10.72
C HIS A 770 9.77 25.23 -10.43
N SER A 771 9.08 25.73 -11.45
CA SER A 771 8.14 26.85 -11.33
C SER A 771 6.71 26.35 -11.47
N TYR A 772 5.87 26.63 -10.46
CA TYR A 772 4.46 26.26 -10.47
C TYR A 772 3.60 27.29 -11.19
N GLU A 773 3.84 28.58 -10.94
CA GLU A 773 3.01 29.70 -11.41
C GLU A 773 3.93 30.90 -11.72
N GLY A 774 3.81 31.47 -12.92
CA GLY A 774 4.56 32.66 -13.31
C GLY A 774 6.08 32.44 -13.47
N ILE A 775 6.87 33.47 -13.17
CA ILE A 775 8.34 33.40 -13.26
C ILE A 775 8.90 33.13 -11.87
N PHE A 776 9.68 32.06 -11.74
CA PHE A 776 10.44 31.75 -10.54
C PHE A 776 11.92 32.09 -10.78
N GLU A 777 12.51 32.91 -9.92
CA GLU A 777 13.94 33.23 -9.96
C GLU A 777 14.61 32.82 -8.65
N THR A 778 15.80 32.24 -8.79
CA THR A 778 16.71 31.94 -7.69
C THR A 778 18.06 32.60 -7.96
N GLU A 779 18.54 33.39 -7.00
CA GLU A 779 19.88 33.96 -6.99
C GLU A 779 20.75 33.10 -6.06
N ILE A 780 21.90 32.64 -6.56
CA ILE A 780 22.90 31.90 -5.80
C ILE A 780 24.15 32.76 -5.69
N THR A 781 24.62 32.98 -4.45
CA THR A 781 25.90 33.66 -4.17
C THR A 781 26.77 32.81 -3.25
N ASP A 782 28.07 33.13 -3.22
CA ASP A 782 29.03 32.52 -2.29
C ASP A 782 29.07 30.99 -2.36
N LEU A 783 28.87 30.43 -3.56
CA LEU A 783 28.94 28.99 -3.77
C LEU A 783 30.39 28.52 -3.62
N THR A 784 30.63 27.72 -2.58
CA THR A 784 31.93 27.17 -2.24
C THR A 784 31.84 25.66 -2.16
N VAL A 785 32.87 24.98 -2.68
CA VAL A 785 33.09 23.55 -2.48
C VAL A 785 34.43 23.37 -1.79
N LYS A 786 34.43 22.67 -0.67
CA LYS A 786 35.62 22.41 0.15
C LYS A 786 35.76 20.92 0.41
N LEU A 787 36.84 20.32 -0.06
CA LEU A 787 37.23 18.97 0.32
C LEU A 787 37.64 18.98 1.80
N ILE A 788 37.22 17.97 2.53
CA ILE A 788 37.58 17.72 3.91
C ILE A 788 38.31 16.38 3.99
N ASN A 789 39.27 16.29 4.92
CA ASN A 789 39.96 15.04 5.14
C ASN A 789 39.01 14.00 5.75
N PRO A 790 39.18 12.71 5.43
CA PRO A 790 38.41 11.65 6.05
C PRO A 790 38.52 11.72 7.59
N PRO A 791 37.46 11.41 8.34
CA PRO A 791 37.54 11.34 9.80
C PRO A 791 38.64 10.34 10.23
N GLY A 792 39.70 10.83 10.87
CA GLY A 792 40.82 10.01 11.35
C GLY A 792 42.16 10.23 10.63
N GLU A 793 42.19 10.94 9.51
CA GLU A 793 43.42 11.50 8.95
C GLU A 793 43.62 12.89 9.56
N SER A 794 44.54 13.01 10.52
CA SER A 794 44.90 14.32 11.07
C SER A 794 45.58 15.17 10.00
N ASP A 795 45.26 16.46 9.99
CA ASP A 795 46.00 17.50 9.25
C ASP A 795 47.43 17.59 9.82
N GLU A 796 48.31 16.65 9.47
CA GLU A 796 49.76 16.77 9.72
C GLU A 796 50.41 17.79 8.79
#